data_AF-A0A349MIL5-F1
#
_entry.id   AF-A0A349MIL5-F1
#
_cell.length_a   1.000
_cell.length_b   1.000
_cell.length_c   1.000
_cell.angle_alpha   90.00
_cell.angle_beta   90.00
_cell.angle_gamma   90.00
#
_symmetry.space_group_name_H-M   'P 1'
#
loop_
_entity.id
_entity.type
_entity.pdbx_description
1 polymer ?
#
loop_
_entity_poly.entity_id
_entity_poly.type
_entity_poly.pdbx_seq_one_letter_code
_entity_poly.pdbx_strand_id
1 'polypeptide(L)'
;MTYPPGCRWGWERWSKCLDLFSIENLSSMETCMSTCHRNDLQPAMMVPSGVPIPRGFWLVMLVFILALIGGCVTTTDEKPKRSVAPKESLESKSEASVPPQKGEGVAEAPMRMIAEARSLVEKNRLDAAMLLYRRILQEFGQTDQANEARFRLGEVLMLQGQTEQALPFLIDAASKSNQPYAWESLSLVGDIQEQRGDVEGAWSSWIRVAYSGSTQAMTPWKKFLKSYMQNGNAENTQRLFLMLPPGQLSSDQTGVALTTADQVETERLKQLHAIQPPQSPFTPLFALILGDRQYQEGGSQGAMDYWKSANGSDLASLEAQRRLAPADNQPGLTMGLLLPLSGDYATIGKNLLKAIKKGLRDYPDTKIILRVADSHGKAEEARSAMEQFRLDGVGAVIGPVFQEEAKAAAEVAARYNIPIVTLNPRDGIVPPGSSVFQNAFRPETEGQLMAKFAVEEKKFRRIAVLAPDSEYGHLLTQTFSDAVRQSGGTIVRVTFFPTGTSDFSPWIKALVNADPKDIQARTNAAGSDGPLDPVEAVSSGSGASLRPWSDFDALFLPANAQEVRLIAPQAAFFKLRQPQVTFLGTSLWNKPELFKEGADFIKGAFFCDSDDVARNRFSESFYQVWKDTPSSLDMLAYDSVALVAQSLRVERMSGRPWYSVLKGGQRIYGAAGVVYFDEGGQSRRDLYVYKIEADGPKKMEAMPFQGQIGQMSVPENSFQPGDGRGLEVGGSGREKEMPMGQSPGMSPPPGALGPSFF
;
A
#
# COMPACT_ATOMS: atom_id res chain seq x y z
N MET A 1 45.64 -26.49 44.89
CA MET A 1 45.80 -27.28 43.65
C MET A 1 46.73 -26.53 42.73
N THR A 2 47.79 -27.19 42.30
CA THR A 2 48.88 -26.71 41.44
C THR A 2 48.41 -26.53 39.99
N TYR A 3 48.78 -25.41 39.36
CA TYR A 3 48.51 -25.13 37.93
C TYR A 3 49.59 -25.74 37.01
N PRO A 4 49.24 -26.24 35.82
CA PRO A 4 50.22 -26.55 34.77
C PRO A 4 50.55 -25.32 33.90
N PRO A 5 51.72 -25.28 33.23
CA PRO A 5 52.34 -24.07 32.68
C PRO A 5 52.03 -23.87 31.19
N GLY A 6 51.74 -22.64 30.77
CA GLY A 6 51.69 -22.32 29.34
C GLY A 6 50.81 -21.13 28.94
N CYS A 7 51.03 -19.94 29.49
CA CYS A 7 50.64 -18.66 28.87
C CYS A 7 51.33 -17.51 29.62
N ARG A 8 52.55 -17.15 29.20
CA ARG A 8 53.23 -15.93 29.64
C ARG A 8 52.97 -14.81 28.64
N TRP A 9 51.81 -14.15 28.71
CA TRP A 9 51.61 -12.82 28.12
C TRP A 9 50.68 -11.99 29.03
N GLY A 10 51.28 -11.30 30.00
CA GLY A 10 50.99 -9.88 30.27
C GLY A 10 49.82 -9.48 31.20
N TRP A 11 49.83 -9.91 32.46
CA TRP A 11 49.03 -9.27 33.54
C TRP A 11 49.47 -7.81 33.82
N GLU A 12 50.64 -7.39 33.34
CA GLU A 12 51.19 -6.03 33.48
C GLU A 12 50.49 -4.95 32.62
N ARG A 13 49.65 -5.33 31.65
CA ARG A 13 48.82 -4.36 30.90
C ARG A 13 47.46 -4.10 31.53
N TRP A 14 47.00 -4.99 32.40
CA TRP A 14 45.69 -4.87 33.05
C TRP A 14 45.73 -3.87 34.21
N SER A 15 46.83 -3.80 34.96
CA SER A 15 46.94 -2.83 36.07
C SER A 15 47.09 -1.38 35.59
N LYS A 16 47.69 -1.15 34.40
CA LYS A 16 47.79 0.20 33.80
C LYS A 16 46.47 0.74 33.24
N CYS A 17 45.45 -0.10 33.06
CA CYS A 17 44.13 0.38 32.65
C CYS A 17 43.31 0.89 33.84
N LEU A 18 43.60 0.47 35.07
CA LEU A 18 42.83 0.86 36.26
C LEU A 18 43.28 2.20 36.87
N ASP A 19 44.50 2.65 36.59
CA ASP A 19 45.05 3.91 37.14
C ASP A 19 44.73 5.17 36.29
N LEU A 20 43.97 5.06 35.20
CA LEU A 20 43.64 6.18 34.29
C LEU A 20 42.14 6.53 34.17
N PHE A 21 41.26 5.92 34.97
CA PHE A 21 39.83 6.23 34.93
C PHE A 21 39.45 7.34 35.92
N SER A 22 39.56 8.59 35.44
CA SER A 22 38.67 9.68 35.86
C SER A 22 37.42 9.64 34.98
N ILE A 23 36.28 9.86 35.61
CA ILE A 23 34.90 9.81 35.12
C ILE A 23 34.73 10.53 33.77
N GLU A 24 34.31 9.80 32.71
CA GLU A 24 33.49 10.22 31.55
C GLU A 24 33.68 9.28 30.33
N ASN A 25 32.75 8.32 30.12
CA ASN A 25 32.26 7.79 28.81
C ASN A 25 31.88 6.29 28.85
N LEU A 26 30.59 6.03 28.61
CA LEU A 26 29.99 4.69 28.42
C LEU A 26 30.25 4.08 27.03
N SER A 27 30.77 4.85 26.07
CA SER A 27 31.07 4.38 24.69
C SER A 27 32.28 3.43 24.60
N SER A 28 33.15 3.43 25.61
CA SER A 28 34.40 2.65 25.64
C SER A 28 34.18 1.15 25.94
N MET A 29 33.00 0.79 26.45
CA MET A 29 32.69 -0.58 26.90
C MET A 29 32.30 -1.49 25.70
N GLU A 30 31.66 -0.94 24.68
CA GLU A 30 31.33 -1.67 23.44
C GLU A 30 32.56 -1.97 22.58
N THR A 31 33.52 -1.06 22.52
CA THR A 31 34.77 -1.27 21.76
C THR A 31 35.66 -2.35 22.40
N CYS A 32 35.64 -2.45 23.73
CA CYS A 32 36.38 -3.50 24.43
C CYS A 32 35.74 -4.89 24.23
N MET A 33 34.40 -4.97 24.17
CA MET A 33 33.69 -6.23 23.90
C MET A 33 33.76 -6.64 22.41
N SER A 34 33.77 -5.68 21.46
CA SER A 34 33.85 -6.00 20.03
C SER A 34 35.22 -6.54 19.59
N THR A 35 36.29 -6.15 20.29
CA THR A 35 37.66 -6.55 19.93
C THR A 35 37.99 -7.98 20.39
N CYS A 36 37.28 -8.51 21.41
CA CYS A 36 37.40 -9.91 21.82
C CYS A 36 36.63 -10.90 20.93
N HIS A 37 35.70 -10.43 20.09
CA HIS A 37 34.86 -11.32 19.27
C HIS A 37 35.34 -11.50 17.81
N ARG A 38 36.49 -10.93 17.43
CA ARG A 38 36.98 -10.87 16.04
C ARG A 38 38.15 -11.79 15.68
N ASN A 39 38.45 -12.81 16.47
CA ASN A 39 39.41 -13.84 16.05
C ASN A 39 38.76 -15.22 15.98
N ASP A 40 38.69 -15.74 14.76
CA ASP A 40 38.23 -17.07 14.37
C ASP A 40 38.89 -18.19 15.17
N LEU A 41 38.12 -18.85 16.03
CA LEU A 41 38.27 -20.26 16.40
C LEU A 41 36.87 -20.80 16.77
N GLN A 42 36.22 -21.52 15.86
CA GLN A 42 35.25 -22.55 16.29
C GLN A 42 36.04 -23.65 17.03
N PRO A 43 35.50 -24.25 18.10
CA PRO A 43 34.80 -25.51 17.89
C PRO A 43 33.61 -25.80 18.84
N ALA A 44 32.81 -26.77 18.41
CA ALA A 44 31.76 -27.50 19.10
C ALA A 44 31.81 -27.57 20.65
N MET A 45 30.65 -27.42 21.30
CA MET A 45 30.38 -28.03 22.60
C MET A 45 29.06 -28.81 22.55
N MET A 46 29.20 -30.13 22.50
CA MET A 46 28.28 -31.06 23.16
C MET A 46 28.27 -30.75 24.66
N VAL A 47 27.08 -30.71 25.26
CA VAL A 47 26.88 -30.67 26.71
C VAL A 47 26.62 -32.09 27.20
N PRO A 48 27.32 -32.59 28.24
CA PRO A 48 26.77 -33.60 29.12
C PRO A 48 26.42 -33.00 30.48
N SER A 49 25.32 -33.49 31.04
CA SER A 49 24.71 -33.21 32.35
C SER A 49 23.74 -32.03 32.42
N GLY A 50 22.45 -32.36 32.37
CA GLY A 50 21.35 -31.45 32.59
C GLY A 50 21.02 -31.27 34.07
N VAL A 51 20.95 -30.00 34.51
CA VAL A 51 20.09 -29.49 35.57
C VAL A 51 19.80 -28.01 35.23
N PRO A 52 18.53 -27.54 35.16
CA PRO A 52 18.22 -26.15 34.85
C PRO A 52 18.31 -25.26 36.10
N ILE A 53 18.89 -24.07 35.94
CA ILE A 53 18.96 -23.01 36.96
C ILE A 53 17.59 -22.34 37.08
N PRO A 54 17.00 -22.19 38.29
CA PRO A 54 15.65 -21.65 38.46
C PRO A 54 15.58 -20.12 38.29
N ARG A 55 14.44 -19.66 37.75
CA ARG A 55 14.09 -18.27 37.36
C ARG A 55 14.17 -17.20 38.48
N GLY A 56 14.59 -17.54 39.70
CA GLY A 56 14.73 -16.59 40.82
C GLY A 56 16.07 -15.85 40.88
N PHE A 57 17.11 -16.34 40.19
CA PHE A 57 18.47 -15.79 40.32
C PHE A 57 18.63 -14.39 39.73
N TRP A 58 17.87 -14.08 38.66
CA TRP A 58 17.89 -12.77 38.02
C TRP A 58 17.16 -11.67 38.82
N LEU A 59 16.20 -12.05 39.67
CA LEU A 59 15.44 -11.10 40.48
C LEU A 59 16.26 -10.59 41.68
N VAL A 60 17.11 -11.45 42.26
CA VAL A 60 17.99 -11.09 43.38
C VAL A 60 19.11 -10.13 42.94
N MET A 61 19.62 -10.30 41.71
CA MET A 61 20.60 -9.37 41.12
C MET A 61 19.99 -7.97 40.86
N LEU A 62 18.72 -7.90 40.45
CA LEU A 62 18.06 -6.62 40.17
C LEU A 62 17.78 -5.80 41.45
N VAL A 63 17.42 -6.48 42.55
CA VAL A 63 17.19 -5.84 43.87
C VAL A 63 18.49 -5.33 44.48
N PHE A 64 19.61 -6.03 44.28
CA PHE A 64 20.92 -5.59 44.75
C PHE A 64 21.44 -4.34 44.02
N ILE A 65 21.13 -4.20 42.73
CA ILE A 65 21.51 -3.02 41.93
C ILE A 65 20.67 -1.80 42.31
N LEU A 66 19.39 -1.98 42.63
CA LEU A 66 18.52 -0.88 43.08
C LEU A 66 18.83 -0.37 44.50
N ALA A 67 19.34 -1.25 45.38
CA ALA A 67 19.76 -0.87 46.73
C ALA A 67 21.05 -0.03 46.77
N LEU A 68 21.87 -0.07 45.71
CA LEU A 68 23.11 0.71 45.62
C LEU A 68 22.91 2.13 45.07
N ILE A 69 21.75 2.43 44.50
CA ILE A 69 21.45 3.74 43.88
C ILE A 69 20.65 4.65 44.84
N GLY A 70 19.97 4.09 45.85
CA GLY A 70 19.15 4.84 46.81
C GLY A 70 19.76 4.94 48.20
N GLY A 71 20.70 5.86 48.42
CA GLY A 71 21.31 6.00 49.75
C GLY A 71 22.13 7.27 49.95
N CYS A 72 21.49 8.45 49.95
CA CYS A 72 22.04 9.66 50.58
C CYS A 72 20.93 10.68 50.80
N VAL A 73 20.32 10.73 51.99
CA VAL A 73 19.96 11.97 52.71
C VAL A 73 19.75 11.61 54.19
N THR A 74 20.61 12.11 55.08
CA THR A 74 20.34 12.19 56.52
C THR A 74 20.23 13.64 56.96
N THR A 75 19.05 13.96 57.51
CA THR A 75 18.76 14.80 58.69
C THR A 75 19.55 16.09 58.92
N THR A 76 18.82 17.21 59.02
CA THR A 76 18.94 18.12 60.18
C THR A 76 17.61 18.82 60.45
N ASP A 77 17.19 18.71 61.71
CA ASP A 77 16.07 19.39 62.36
C ASP A 77 16.49 20.83 62.71
N GLU A 78 15.56 21.78 62.56
CA GLU A 78 15.20 22.79 63.57
C GLU A 78 14.38 23.95 62.95
N LYS A 79 13.20 24.18 63.52
CA LYS A 79 12.52 25.49 63.53
C LYS A 79 12.07 25.75 64.96
N PRO A 80 11.90 27.03 65.33
CA PRO A 80 10.67 27.35 66.04
C PRO A 80 9.92 28.57 65.50
N LYS A 81 8.59 28.40 65.50
CA LYS A 81 7.52 29.36 65.84
C LYS A 81 7.18 30.47 64.85
N ARG A 82 5.93 30.41 64.37
CA ARG A 82 5.09 31.57 64.05
C ARG A 82 4.03 31.71 65.14
N SER A 83 3.77 32.92 65.59
CA SER A 83 2.51 33.33 66.23
C SER A 83 1.88 34.46 65.42
N VAL A 84 0.56 34.41 65.36
CA VAL A 84 -0.36 35.13 64.46
C VAL A 84 -1.05 36.26 65.22
N ALA A 85 -1.58 37.24 64.46
CA ALA A 85 -2.80 38.06 64.69
C ALA A 85 -2.61 39.54 65.11
N PRO A 86 -3.62 40.43 64.96
CA PRO A 86 -4.45 40.72 63.76
C PRO A 86 -4.88 42.22 63.59
N LYS A 87 -5.60 42.53 62.48
CA LYS A 87 -6.52 43.67 62.20
C LYS A 87 -5.88 45.08 62.06
N GLU A 88 -6.29 46.00 61.18
CA GLU A 88 -7.66 46.40 60.78
C GLU A 88 -7.65 47.31 59.50
N SER A 89 -8.72 47.20 58.71
CA SER A 89 -9.37 48.16 57.76
C SER A 89 -8.57 49.16 56.89
N LEU A 90 -8.78 49.12 55.56
CA LEU A 90 -9.44 50.20 54.78
C LEU A 90 -9.53 49.81 53.29
N GLU A 91 -10.74 49.98 52.73
CA GLU A 91 -11.07 49.82 51.31
C GLU A 91 -10.46 50.95 50.46
N SER A 92 -9.85 50.62 49.32
CA SER A 92 -10.18 51.24 48.02
C SER A 92 -9.31 50.68 46.87
N LYS A 93 -10.00 50.16 45.85
CA LYS A 93 -9.62 49.95 44.44
C LYS A 93 -8.20 50.36 43.99
N SER A 94 -7.42 49.39 43.50
CA SER A 94 -6.78 49.46 42.17
C SER A 94 -6.25 48.08 41.77
N GLU A 95 -6.40 47.76 40.49
CA GLU A 95 -6.01 46.51 39.83
C GLU A 95 -4.60 46.04 40.23
N ALA A 96 -4.51 44.76 40.57
CA ALA A 96 -3.30 44.11 41.05
C ALA A 96 -2.28 43.93 39.92
N SER A 97 -1.24 44.75 39.95
CA SER A 97 0.12 44.33 39.60
C SER A 97 0.64 43.41 40.71
N VAL A 98 0.82 42.12 40.42
CA VAL A 98 1.51 41.18 41.32
C VAL A 98 3.02 41.42 41.22
N PRO A 99 3.76 41.75 42.31
CA PRO A 99 5.21 41.81 42.28
C PRO A 99 5.83 40.40 42.34
N PRO A 100 7.03 40.20 41.79
CA PRO A 100 7.54 38.87 41.47
C PRO A 100 7.90 38.09 42.73
N GLN A 101 7.44 36.84 42.81
CA GLN A 101 7.97 35.87 43.76
C GLN A 101 9.42 35.56 43.38
N LYS A 102 10.34 36.05 44.22
CA LYS A 102 11.77 35.73 44.19
C LYS A 102 11.97 34.25 44.50
N GLY A 103 12.46 33.49 43.51
CA GLY A 103 13.06 32.18 43.72
C GLY A 103 12.78 31.17 42.61
N GLU A 104 11.56 31.12 42.08
CA GLU A 104 11.10 30.04 41.18
C GLU A 104 10.91 30.47 39.71
N GLY A 105 10.80 31.78 39.42
CA GLY A 105 10.45 32.27 38.08
C GLY A 105 11.57 32.37 37.04
N VAL A 106 12.85 32.25 37.42
CA VAL A 106 13.99 32.48 36.51
C VAL A 106 14.24 31.28 35.58
N ALA A 107 14.04 30.06 36.08
CA ALA A 107 14.22 28.84 35.29
C ALA A 107 13.09 28.63 34.25
N GLU A 108 11.88 29.14 34.52
CA GLU A 108 10.73 29.03 33.62
C GLU A 108 10.60 30.19 32.61
N ALA A 109 11.27 31.31 32.86
CA ALA A 109 11.22 32.49 32.01
C ALA A 109 11.54 32.21 30.52
N PRO A 110 12.66 31.54 30.16
CA PRO A 110 12.96 31.28 28.75
C PRO A 110 11.94 30.35 28.08
N MET A 111 11.34 29.40 28.80
CA MET A 111 10.29 28.53 28.27
C MET A 111 9.02 29.31 27.91
N ARG A 112 8.59 30.23 28.77
CA ARG A 112 7.42 31.09 28.49
C ARG A 112 7.67 32.02 27.31
N MET A 113 8.87 32.61 27.23
CA MET A 113 9.25 33.49 26.12
C MET A 113 9.31 32.75 24.79
N ILE A 114 9.80 31.50 24.76
CA ILE A 114 9.72 30.65 23.56
C ILE A 114 8.28 30.39 23.15
N ALA A 115 7.42 29.99 24.08
CA ALA A 115 6.02 29.70 23.79
C ALA A 115 5.29 30.94 23.21
N GLU A 116 5.55 32.11 23.78
CA GLU A 116 5.04 33.38 23.28
C GLU A 116 5.59 33.69 21.87
N ALA A 117 6.89 33.52 21.65
CA ALA A 117 7.51 33.74 20.35
C ALA A 117 6.92 32.82 19.26
N ARG A 118 6.71 31.54 19.57
CA ARG A 118 6.02 30.60 18.67
C ARG A 118 4.59 31.05 18.36
N SER A 119 3.82 31.49 19.36
CA SER A 119 2.46 32.01 19.16
C SER A 119 2.44 33.27 18.28
N LEU A 120 3.48 34.12 18.35
CA LEU A 120 3.61 35.27 17.47
C LEU A 120 3.87 34.85 16.01
N VAL A 121 4.67 33.81 15.78
CA VAL A 121 4.87 33.23 14.44
C VAL A 121 3.55 32.67 13.89
N GLU A 122 2.80 31.92 14.68
CA GLU A 122 1.48 31.38 14.28
C GLU A 122 0.49 32.49 13.90
N LYS A 123 0.56 33.64 14.57
CA LYS A 123 -0.25 34.83 14.27
C LYS A 123 0.32 35.68 13.14
N ASN A 124 1.33 35.20 12.43
CA ASN A 124 2.04 35.90 11.35
C ASN A 124 2.66 37.25 11.79
N ARG A 125 3.00 37.40 13.07
CA ARG A 125 3.67 38.60 13.63
C ARG A 125 5.18 38.39 13.70
N LEU A 126 5.80 38.22 12.53
CA LEU A 126 7.19 37.77 12.39
C LEU A 126 8.21 38.73 13.05
N ASP A 127 8.05 40.05 12.90
CA ASP A 127 8.98 41.02 13.50
C ASP A 127 8.98 40.99 15.03
N ALA A 128 7.79 40.81 15.63
CA ALA A 128 7.64 40.70 17.07
C ALA A 128 8.25 39.39 17.59
N ALA A 129 8.03 38.28 16.86
CA ALA A 129 8.66 37.00 17.18
C ALA A 129 10.19 37.08 17.11
N MET A 130 10.74 37.72 16.07
CA MET A 130 12.19 37.93 15.94
C MET A 130 12.80 38.71 17.09
N LEU A 131 12.18 39.81 17.50
CA LEU A 131 12.64 40.60 18.64
C LEU A 131 12.66 39.77 19.92
N LEU A 132 11.62 38.95 20.12
CA LEU A 132 11.53 38.08 21.29
C LEU A 132 12.59 36.96 21.26
N TYR A 133 12.82 36.32 20.11
CA TYR A 133 13.92 35.36 19.96
C TYR A 133 15.29 36.00 20.20
N ARG A 134 15.57 37.17 19.62
CA ARG A 134 16.83 37.91 19.87
C ARG A 134 17.01 38.23 21.36
N ARG A 135 15.93 38.62 22.05
CA ARG A 135 15.96 38.86 23.49
C ARG A 135 16.27 37.59 24.28
N ILE A 136 15.69 36.45 23.92
CA ILE A 136 16.02 35.15 24.54
C ILE A 136 17.50 34.84 24.38
N LEU A 137 18.09 35.10 23.20
CA LEU A 137 19.51 34.88 22.96
C LEU A 137 20.41 35.82 23.78
N GLN A 138 19.99 37.06 24.01
CA GLN A 138 20.72 38.02 24.83
C GLN A 138 20.66 37.68 26.32
N GLU A 139 19.48 37.32 26.82
CA GLU A 139 19.25 37.11 28.25
C GLU A 139 19.58 35.68 28.72
N PHE A 140 19.45 34.68 27.84
CA PHE A 140 19.52 33.25 28.20
C PHE A 140 20.43 32.42 27.28
N GLY A 141 21.42 33.04 26.62
CA GLY A 141 22.19 32.46 25.51
C GLY A 141 22.87 31.09 25.73
N GLN A 142 23.04 30.66 26.99
CA GLN A 142 23.66 29.39 27.41
C GLN A 142 22.66 28.26 27.69
N THR A 143 21.36 28.49 27.53
CA THR A 143 20.29 27.51 27.81
C THR A 143 19.95 26.67 26.57
N ASP A 144 19.35 25.49 26.76
CA ASP A 144 18.80 24.66 25.67
C ASP A 144 17.75 25.44 24.87
N GLN A 145 16.95 26.26 25.58
CA GLN A 145 15.99 27.20 25.01
C GLN A 145 16.66 28.21 24.07
N ALA A 146 17.88 28.66 24.37
CA ALA A 146 18.61 29.51 23.45
C ALA A 146 19.05 28.78 22.18
N ASN A 147 19.24 27.46 22.18
CA ASN A 147 19.51 26.74 20.93
C ASN A 147 18.27 26.70 20.04
N GLU A 148 17.11 26.41 20.63
CA GLU A 148 15.85 26.52 19.92
C GLU A 148 15.61 27.94 19.38
N ALA A 149 15.83 28.97 20.20
CA ALA A 149 15.61 30.35 19.78
C ALA A 149 16.52 30.75 18.58
N ARG A 150 17.74 30.21 18.48
CA ARG A 150 18.62 30.41 17.30
C ARG A 150 18.02 29.78 16.05
N PHE A 151 17.60 28.52 16.14
CA PHE A 151 16.97 27.80 15.04
C PHE A 151 15.71 28.52 14.55
N ARG A 152 14.77 28.82 15.48
CA ARG A 152 13.52 29.50 15.17
C ARG A 152 13.72 30.91 14.62
N LEU A 153 14.71 31.65 15.13
CA LEU A 153 15.09 32.95 14.57
C LEU A 153 15.57 32.81 13.12
N GLY A 154 16.37 31.78 12.83
CA GLY A 154 16.78 31.43 11.47
C GLY A 154 15.59 31.15 10.56
N GLU A 155 14.63 30.32 10.98
CA GLU A 155 13.40 30.05 10.22
C GLU A 155 12.62 31.33 9.91
N VAL A 156 12.39 32.19 10.91
CA VAL A 156 11.64 33.44 10.71
C VAL A 156 12.36 34.38 9.74
N LEU A 157 13.68 34.50 9.84
CA LEU A 157 14.48 35.28 8.89
C LEU A 157 14.39 34.73 7.47
N MET A 158 14.39 33.40 7.29
CA MET A 158 14.18 32.77 5.99
C MET A 158 12.78 33.05 5.43
N LEU A 159 11.73 33.01 6.27
CA LEU A 159 10.36 33.34 5.86
C LEU A 159 10.23 34.80 5.39
N GLN A 160 11.05 35.70 5.91
CA GLN A 160 11.13 37.10 5.47
C GLN A 160 12.07 37.32 4.26
N GLY A 161 12.64 36.25 3.68
CA GLY A 161 13.62 36.33 2.59
C GLY A 161 15.00 36.86 3.01
N GLN A 162 15.26 36.98 4.31
CA GLN A 162 16.52 37.49 4.88
C GLN A 162 17.53 36.35 5.10
N THR A 163 17.76 35.55 4.06
CA THR A 163 18.57 34.33 4.11
C THR A 163 20.02 34.58 4.56
N GLU A 164 20.59 35.73 4.21
CA GLU A 164 21.93 36.14 4.67
C GLU A 164 22.01 36.33 6.18
N GLN A 165 20.98 36.91 6.78
CA GLN A 165 20.93 37.16 8.21
C GLN A 165 20.62 35.87 8.99
N ALA A 166 19.92 34.91 8.38
CA ALA A 166 19.58 33.64 9.01
C ALA A 166 20.80 32.74 9.22
N LEU A 167 21.74 32.74 8.27
CA LEU A 167 22.88 31.82 8.22
C LEU A 167 23.72 31.76 9.52
N PRO A 168 24.18 32.87 10.14
CA PRO A 168 25.00 32.80 11.36
C PRO A 168 24.24 32.17 12.54
N PHE A 169 22.93 32.38 12.65
CA PHE A 169 22.13 31.78 13.73
C PHE A 169 21.94 30.28 13.51
N LEU A 170 21.72 29.85 12.28
CA LEU A 170 21.57 28.44 11.93
C LEU A 170 22.90 27.67 12.06
N ILE A 171 24.03 28.28 11.68
CA ILE A 171 25.37 27.69 11.90
C ILE A 171 25.64 27.53 13.40
N ASP A 172 25.36 28.56 14.20
CA ASP A 172 25.56 28.51 15.66
C ASP A 172 24.64 27.46 16.32
N ALA A 173 23.41 27.31 15.85
CA ALA A 173 22.50 26.26 16.31
C ALA A 173 22.99 24.84 15.91
N ALA A 174 23.47 24.69 14.67
CA ALA A 174 24.01 23.43 14.15
C ALA A 174 25.32 22.99 14.82
N SER A 175 26.13 23.94 15.29
CA SER A 175 27.41 23.65 15.97
C SER A 175 27.23 22.90 17.30
N LYS A 176 26.04 22.99 17.91
CA LYS A 176 25.71 22.35 19.18
C LYS A 176 25.04 20.99 18.95
N SER A 177 25.76 20.02 18.41
CA SER A 177 25.22 18.74 17.91
C SER A 177 24.38 17.92 18.90
N ASN A 178 24.57 18.12 20.21
CA ASN A 178 23.82 17.40 21.27
C ASN A 178 22.55 18.15 21.72
N GLN A 179 22.26 19.31 21.15
CA GLN A 179 21.12 20.15 21.48
C GLN A 179 19.97 19.93 20.48
N PRO A 180 18.70 20.14 20.90
CA PRO A 180 17.57 20.11 19.98
C PRO A 180 17.77 21.04 18.78
N TYR A 181 17.25 20.63 17.62
CA TYR A 181 17.28 21.38 16.34
C TYR A 181 18.65 21.54 15.66
N ALA A 182 19.72 20.91 16.15
CA ALA A 182 21.05 21.05 15.54
C ALA A 182 21.08 20.52 14.10
N TRP A 183 20.46 19.37 13.83
CA TRP A 183 20.44 18.75 12.50
C TRP A 183 19.46 19.43 11.54
N GLU A 184 18.33 19.90 12.05
CA GLU A 184 17.36 20.74 11.33
C GLU A 184 18.01 22.05 10.90
N SER A 185 18.75 22.68 11.80
CA SER A 185 19.54 23.88 11.50
C SER A 185 20.56 23.60 10.41
N LEU A 186 21.31 22.50 10.52
CA LEU A 186 22.32 22.12 9.52
C LEU A 186 21.69 21.81 8.15
N SER A 187 20.51 21.21 8.12
CA SER A 187 19.75 20.99 6.88
C SER A 187 19.41 22.32 6.21
N LEU A 188 18.93 23.30 6.96
CA LEU A 188 18.61 24.63 6.44
C LEU A 188 19.86 25.38 5.98
N VAL A 189 20.99 25.25 6.70
CA VAL A 189 22.29 25.78 6.24
C VAL A 189 22.62 25.27 4.84
N GLY A 190 22.43 23.96 4.59
CA GLY A 190 22.65 23.38 3.26
C GLY A 190 21.74 23.98 2.18
N ASP A 191 20.46 24.21 2.50
CA ASP A 191 19.51 24.84 1.57
C ASP A 191 19.94 26.27 1.20
N ILE A 192 20.43 27.03 2.18
CA ILE A 192 20.96 28.39 1.97
C ILE A 192 22.22 28.36 1.11
N GLN A 193 23.12 27.42 1.36
CA GLN A 193 24.37 27.28 0.60
C GLN A 193 24.09 26.96 -0.88
N GLU A 194 23.15 26.05 -1.16
CA GLU A 194 22.76 25.72 -2.54
C GLU A 194 22.17 26.94 -3.26
N GLN A 195 21.30 27.72 -2.59
CA GLN A 195 20.72 28.95 -3.17
C GLN A 195 21.79 29.98 -3.56
N ARG A 196 22.94 29.99 -2.87
CA ARG A 196 24.09 30.87 -3.17
C ARG A 196 25.03 30.30 -4.24
N GLY A 197 24.79 29.08 -4.71
CA GLY A 197 25.71 28.35 -5.58
C GLY A 197 26.90 27.71 -4.86
N ASP A 198 26.93 27.70 -3.52
CA ASP A 198 27.89 26.91 -2.72
C ASP A 198 27.42 25.46 -2.64
N VAL A 199 27.53 24.77 -3.77
CA VAL A 199 27.05 23.40 -3.95
C VAL A 199 27.80 22.42 -3.04
N GLU A 200 29.12 22.58 -2.89
CA GLU A 200 29.92 21.70 -2.04
C GLU A 200 29.61 21.88 -0.55
N GLY A 201 29.46 23.14 -0.11
CA GLY A 201 29.02 23.44 1.25
C GLY A 201 27.65 22.83 1.54
N ALA A 202 26.71 22.97 0.60
CA ALA A 202 25.38 22.38 0.71
C ALA A 202 25.43 20.85 0.88
N TRP A 203 26.22 20.17 0.03
CA TRP A 203 26.39 18.73 0.10
C TRP A 203 27.01 18.29 1.43
N SER A 204 28.05 18.99 1.90
CA SER A 204 28.68 18.71 3.19
C SER A 204 27.66 18.79 4.34
N SER A 205 26.84 19.84 4.36
CA SER A 205 25.78 20.03 5.36
C SER A 205 24.76 18.89 5.33
N TRP A 206 24.22 18.56 4.16
CA TRP A 206 23.20 17.51 4.03
C TRP A 206 23.73 16.10 4.30
N ILE A 207 24.95 15.78 3.85
CA ILE A 207 25.59 14.49 4.13
C ILE A 207 25.77 14.31 5.64
N ARG A 208 26.26 15.35 6.34
CA ARG A 208 26.40 15.29 7.80
C ARG A 208 25.07 15.02 8.51
N VAL A 209 23.97 15.64 8.05
CA VAL A 209 22.64 15.32 8.57
C VAL A 209 22.23 13.89 8.24
N ALA A 210 22.50 13.41 7.01
CA ALA A 210 22.14 12.07 6.58
C ALA A 210 22.82 10.95 7.40
N TYR A 211 24.02 11.20 7.91
CA TYR A 211 24.79 10.25 8.74
C TYR A 211 24.69 10.52 10.25
N SER A 212 23.84 11.44 10.67
CA SER A 212 23.70 11.81 12.09
C SER A 212 22.86 10.83 12.93
N GLY A 213 22.07 9.96 12.31
CA GLY A 213 21.04 9.16 12.98
C GLY A 213 19.74 9.92 13.28
N SER A 214 19.58 11.16 12.79
CA SER A 214 18.35 11.95 12.92
C SER A 214 17.17 11.30 12.20
N THR A 215 15.96 11.40 12.77
CA THR A 215 14.71 10.97 12.12
C THR A 215 14.41 11.72 10.82
N GLN A 216 15.04 12.88 10.60
CA GLN A 216 14.89 13.69 9.40
C GLN A 216 16.00 13.45 8.36
N ALA A 217 16.91 12.50 8.58
CA ALA A 217 18.10 12.27 7.76
C ALA A 217 17.84 12.08 6.26
N MET A 218 16.66 11.56 5.89
CA MET A 218 16.40 11.18 4.49
C MET A 218 15.99 12.33 3.57
N THR A 219 15.41 13.41 4.12
CA THR A 219 15.07 14.58 3.32
C THR A 219 16.35 15.28 2.80
N PRO A 220 17.36 15.60 3.64
CA PRO A 220 18.64 16.14 3.19
C PRO A 220 19.40 15.20 2.26
N TRP A 221 19.39 13.89 2.54
CA TRP A 221 20.01 12.90 1.66
C TRP A 221 19.43 12.93 0.25
N LYS A 222 18.10 12.99 0.12
CA LYS A 222 17.43 13.11 -1.18
C LYS A 222 17.80 14.40 -1.92
N LYS A 223 17.88 15.54 -1.21
CA LYS A 223 18.30 16.83 -1.78
C LYS A 223 19.74 16.74 -2.32
N PHE A 224 20.65 16.22 -1.51
CA PHE A 224 22.04 15.96 -1.89
C PHE A 224 22.12 15.09 -3.14
N LEU A 225 21.45 13.93 -3.16
CA LEU A 225 21.50 13.01 -4.31
C LEU A 225 20.98 13.66 -5.58
N LYS A 226 19.86 14.38 -5.50
CA LYS A 226 19.29 15.09 -6.65
C LYS A 226 20.30 16.11 -7.20
N SER A 227 20.85 16.95 -6.32
CA SER A 227 21.83 17.97 -6.67
C SER A 227 23.11 17.35 -7.26
N TYR A 228 23.62 16.28 -6.66
CA TYR A 228 24.81 15.55 -7.12
C TYR A 228 24.58 14.87 -8.47
N MET A 229 23.48 14.15 -8.65
CA MET A 229 23.18 13.47 -9.92
C MET A 229 22.94 14.46 -11.07
N GLN A 230 22.48 15.67 -10.77
CA GLN A 230 22.28 16.72 -11.76
C GLN A 230 23.58 17.49 -12.06
N ASN A 231 24.35 17.86 -11.03
CA ASN A 231 25.43 18.86 -11.13
C ASN A 231 26.84 18.31 -10.85
N GLY A 232 26.99 17.03 -10.49
CA GLY A 232 28.27 16.37 -10.21
C GLY A 232 29.27 16.42 -11.37
N ASN A 233 30.54 16.62 -11.03
CA ASN A 233 31.65 16.66 -11.98
C ASN A 233 32.87 15.94 -11.38
N ALA A 234 33.95 15.79 -12.15
CA ALA A 234 35.11 15.02 -11.71
C ALA A 234 35.73 15.57 -10.40
N GLU A 235 35.82 16.89 -10.26
CA GLU A 235 36.43 17.54 -9.09
C GLU A 235 35.60 17.30 -7.82
N ASN A 236 34.30 17.60 -7.89
CA ASN A 236 33.44 17.46 -6.71
C ASN A 236 33.12 15.98 -6.38
N THR A 237 33.19 15.07 -7.35
CA THR A 237 33.06 13.61 -7.13
C THR A 237 34.24 13.08 -6.30
N GLN A 238 35.47 13.52 -6.59
CA GLN A 238 36.64 13.14 -5.79
C GLN A 238 36.55 13.69 -4.37
N ARG A 239 36.10 14.94 -4.20
CA ARG A 239 35.89 15.53 -2.86
C ARG A 239 34.78 14.81 -2.10
N LEU A 240 33.67 14.50 -2.76
CA LEU A 240 32.56 13.76 -2.17
C LEU A 240 33.01 12.41 -1.61
N PHE A 241 33.85 11.67 -2.35
CA PHE A 241 34.40 10.41 -1.88
C PHE A 241 35.16 10.55 -0.55
N LEU A 242 35.85 11.68 -0.34
CA LEU A 242 36.55 11.97 0.93
C LEU A 242 35.61 12.42 2.05
N MET A 243 34.43 12.96 1.72
CA MET A 243 33.43 13.43 2.70
C MET A 243 32.57 12.29 3.27
N LEU A 244 32.34 11.23 2.48
CA LEU A 244 31.51 10.11 2.90
C LEU A 244 32.24 9.26 3.95
N PRO A 245 31.56 8.81 5.01
CA PRO A 245 32.14 7.84 5.94
C PRO A 245 32.58 6.58 5.20
N PRO A 246 33.70 5.95 5.61
CA PRO A 246 34.12 4.68 5.01
C PRO A 246 33.05 3.61 5.28
N GLY A 247 32.56 2.97 4.22
CA GLY A 247 31.52 1.95 4.33
C GLY A 247 30.55 1.97 3.16
N GLN A 248 29.47 1.23 3.31
CA GLN A 248 28.42 1.07 2.30
C GLN A 248 27.23 1.98 2.62
N LEU A 249 26.43 2.33 1.61
CA LEU A 249 25.15 2.99 1.86
C LEU A 249 24.24 2.06 2.67
N SER A 250 23.47 2.63 3.59
CA SER A 250 22.38 1.91 4.26
C SER A 250 21.28 1.51 3.27
N SER A 251 20.39 0.60 3.68
CA SER A 251 19.22 0.19 2.88
C SER A 251 18.35 1.38 2.49
N ASP A 252 18.06 2.27 3.43
CA ASP A 252 17.21 3.44 3.18
C ASP A 252 17.91 4.43 2.24
N GLN A 253 19.21 4.69 2.43
CA GLN A 253 19.98 5.56 1.55
C GLN A 253 20.04 5.02 0.11
N THR A 254 20.24 3.71 -0.04
CA THR A 254 20.23 3.01 -1.32
C THR A 254 18.86 3.12 -2.00
N GLY A 255 17.78 2.85 -1.26
CA GLY A 255 16.41 2.97 -1.78
C GLY A 255 16.09 4.38 -2.27
N VAL A 256 16.43 5.42 -1.49
CA VAL A 256 16.23 6.83 -1.90
C VAL A 256 17.05 7.14 -3.15
N ALA A 257 18.29 6.65 -3.26
CA ALA A 257 19.13 6.89 -4.43
C ALA A 257 18.56 6.27 -5.71
N LEU A 258 18.02 5.04 -5.63
CA LEU A 258 17.33 4.39 -6.74
C LEU A 258 16.11 5.20 -7.19
N THR A 259 15.29 5.68 -6.25
CA THR A 259 14.11 6.52 -6.58
C THR A 259 14.50 7.87 -7.21
N THR A 260 15.63 8.43 -6.79
CA THR A 260 16.09 9.75 -7.26
C THR A 260 16.64 9.64 -8.66
N ALA A 261 17.31 8.53 -8.97
CA ALA A 261 17.85 8.25 -10.30
C ALA A 261 16.76 8.18 -11.37
N ASP A 262 15.53 7.74 -11.06
CA ASP A 262 14.39 7.72 -11.99
C ASP A 262 14.10 9.09 -12.63
N GLN A 263 14.46 10.18 -11.94
CA GLN A 263 14.26 11.56 -12.42
C GLN A 263 15.47 12.11 -13.19
N VAL A 264 16.50 11.30 -13.44
CA VAL A 264 17.77 11.69 -14.05
C VAL A 264 17.95 10.94 -15.37
N GLU A 265 18.40 11.65 -16.41
CA GLU A 265 18.66 11.08 -17.73
C GLU A 265 19.77 10.02 -17.69
N THR A 266 19.61 8.96 -18.49
CA THR A 266 20.54 7.81 -18.51
C THR A 266 21.96 8.23 -18.89
N GLU A 267 22.13 9.13 -19.87
CA GLU A 267 23.45 9.62 -20.28
C GLU A 267 24.16 10.37 -19.17
N ARG A 268 23.42 11.12 -18.34
CA ARG A 268 23.99 11.80 -17.18
C ARG A 268 24.53 10.82 -16.15
N LEU A 269 23.78 9.74 -15.88
CA LEU A 269 24.23 8.69 -14.97
C LEU A 269 25.45 7.93 -15.51
N LYS A 270 25.55 7.71 -16.83
CA LYS A 270 26.75 7.12 -17.46
C LYS A 270 27.98 7.99 -17.24
N GLN A 271 27.87 9.31 -17.46
CA GLN A 271 28.96 10.26 -17.23
C GLN A 271 29.43 10.23 -15.77
N LEU A 272 28.48 10.24 -14.83
CA LEU A 272 28.80 10.16 -13.41
C LEU A 272 29.44 8.82 -13.04
N HIS A 273 28.91 7.71 -13.54
CA HIS A 273 29.53 6.40 -13.32
C HIS A 273 30.99 6.36 -13.79
N ALA A 274 31.29 6.93 -14.96
CA ALA A 274 32.63 6.92 -15.54
C ALA A 274 33.68 7.70 -14.70
N ILE A 275 33.25 8.69 -13.92
CA ILE A 275 34.14 9.51 -13.07
C ILE A 275 34.18 9.05 -11.61
N GLN A 276 33.39 8.04 -11.22
CA GLN A 276 33.37 7.57 -9.83
C GLN A 276 34.66 6.81 -9.47
N PRO A 277 35.24 7.06 -8.27
CA PRO A 277 36.31 6.23 -7.73
C PRO A 277 35.85 4.77 -7.55
N PRO A 278 36.69 3.75 -7.80
CA PRO A 278 36.30 2.35 -7.65
C PRO A 278 35.79 1.99 -6.24
N GLN A 279 36.32 2.63 -5.20
CA GLN A 279 35.91 2.40 -3.81
C GLN A 279 34.70 3.24 -3.38
N SER A 280 34.17 4.09 -4.26
CA SER A 280 33.00 4.91 -3.97
C SER A 280 31.76 4.04 -3.79
N PRO A 281 30.93 4.28 -2.76
CA PRO A 281 29.69 3.54 -2.58
C PRO A 281 28.65 3.83 -3.69
N PHE A 282 28.88 4.84 -4.51
CA PHE A 282 28.06 5.16 -5.68
C PHE A 282 28.43 4.39 -6.94
N THR A 283 29.63 3.80 -7.00
CA THR A 283 30.09 3.01 -8.16
C THR A 283 29.20 1.78 -8.40
N PRO A 284 29.01 0.87 -7.42
CA PRO A 284 28.13 -0.28 -7.61
C PRO A 284 26.66 0.14 -7.77
N LEU A 285 26.24 1.24 -7.16
CA LEU A 285 24.89 1.78 -7.30
C LEU A 285 24.60 2.24 -8.74
N PHE A 286 25.48 3.06 -9.34
CA PHE A 286 25.27 3.53 -10.71
C PHE A 286 25.38 2.39 -11.72
N ALA A 287 26.30 1.45 -11.50
CA ALA A 287 26.38 0.23 -12.28
C ALA A 287 25.05 -0.58 -12.23
N LEU A 288 24.47 -0.76 -11.04
CA LEU A 288 23.16 -1.41 -10.88
C LEU A 288 22.06 -0.72 -11.69
N ILE A 289 21.92 0.60 -11.51
CA ILE A 289 20.88 1.42 -12.19
C ILE A 289 21.04 1.36 -13.70
N LEU A 290 22.27 1.51 -14.20
CA LEU A 290 22.54 1.51 -15.63
C LEU A 290 22.29 0.14 -16.25
N GLY A 291 22.67 -0.93 -15.54
CA GLY A 291 22.34 -2.28 -15.99
C GLY A 291 20.83 -2.53 -16.06
N ASP A 292 20.07 -2.04 -15.07
CA ASP A 292 18.61 -2.19 -15.04
C ASP A 292 17.92 -1.46 -16.19
N ARG A 293 18.34 -0.24 -16.48
CA ARG A 293 17.83 0.52 -17.63
C ARG A 293 18.17 -0.15 -18.94
N GLN A 294 19.41 -0.61 -19.09
CA GLN A 294 19.83 -1.28 -20.31
C GLN A 294 19.07 -2.60 -20.54
N TYR A 295 18.74 -3.33 -19.46
CA TYR A 295 17.90 -4.52 -19.55
C TYR A 295 16.47 -4.18 -19.97
N GLN A 296 15.87 -3.13 -19.39
CA GLN A 296 14.53 -2.65 -19.76
C GLN A 296 14.44 -2.23 -21.24
N GLU A 297 15.53 -1.69 -21.79
CA GLU A 297 15.66 -1.33 -23.21
C GLU A 297 15.95 -2.55 -24.13
N GLY A 298 16.02 -3.76 -23.58
CA GLY A 298 16.27 -5.01 -24.33
C GLY A 298 17.74 -5.35 -24.54
N GLY A 299 18.66 -4.59 -23.97
CA GLY A 299 20.12 -4.75 -24.09
C GLY A 299 20.72 -5.74 -23.09
N SER A 300 20.37 -7.03 -23.18
CA SER A 300 20.76 -8.05 -22.19
C SER A 300 22.28 -8.14 -21.92
N GLN A 301 23.13 -8.02 -22.95
CA GLN A 301 24.59 -8.14 -22.77
C GLN A 301 25.18 -6.95 -22.00
N GLY A 302 24.83 -5.72 -22.41
CA GLY A 302 25.35 -4.54 -21.71
C GLY A 302 24.80 -4.41 -20.29
N ALA A 303 23.57 -4.87 -20.04
CA ALA A 303 23.04 -4.99 -18.69
C ALA A 303 23.91 -5.91 -17.81
N MET A 304 24.27 -7.08 -18.33
CA MET A 304 25.18 -8.01 -17.64
C MET A 304 26.54 -7.39 -17.38
N ASP A 305 27.08 -6.62 -18.32
CA ASP A 305 28.40 -5.99 -18.18
C ASP A 305 28.39 -4.95 -17.04
N TYR A 306 27.33 -4.13 -16.96
CA TYR A 306 27.13 -3.22 -15.84
C TYR A 306 26.96 -3.96 -14.51
N TRP A 307 26.09 -4.97 -14.43
CA TRP A 307 25.92 -5.72 -13.18
C TRP A 307 27.18 -6.46 -12.73
N LYS A 308 28.01 -6.93 -13.67
CA LYS A 308 29.33 -7.51 -13.36
C LYS A 308 30.34 -6.46 -12.89
N SER A 309 30.16 -5.21 -13.27
CA SER A 309 31.02 -4.11 -12.80
C SER A 309 30.65 -3.64 -11.39
N ALA A 310 29.41 -3.91 -10.93
CA ALA A 310 28.95 -3.64 -9.57
C ALA A 310 29.54 -4.65 -8.57
N ASN A 311 30.85 -4.61 -8.38
CA ASN A 311 31.59 -5.52 -7.48
C ASN A 311 31.69 -4.95 -6.06
N GLY A 312 31.39 -5.79 -5.07
CA GLY A 312 31.31 -5.37 -3.68
C GLY A 312 30.47 -6.33 -2.84
N SER A 313 30.30 -6.00 -1.57
CA SER A 313 29.37 -6.66 -0.64
C SER A 313 28.22 -5.76 -0.21
N ASP A 314 28.08 -4.58 -0.82
CA ASP A 314 26.99 -3.65 -0.57
C ASP A 314 25.69 -4.11 -1.21
N LEU A 315 24.58 -3.51 -0.78
CA LEU A 315 23.26 -3.86 -1.27
C LEU A 315 23.17 -3.75 -2.80
N ALA A 316 23.77 -2.73 -3.43
CA ALA A 316 23.70 -2.58 -4.88
C ALA A 316 24.50 -3.69 -5.59
N SER A 317 25.67 -4.05 -5.09
CA SER A 317 26.45 -5.19 -5.57
C SER A 317 25.77 -6.53 -5.37
N LEU A 318 25.13 -6.76 -4.22
CA LEU A 318 24.37 -7.99 -3.95
C LEU A 318 23.18 -8.10 -4.90
N GLU A 319 22.51 -6.98 -5.18
CA GLU A 319 21.35 -6.92 -6.07
C GLU A 319 21.79 -7.10 -7.55
N ALA A 320 22.95 -6.55 -7.94
CA ALA A 320 23.59 -6.82 -9.22
C ALA A 320 23.93 -8.31 -9.39
N GLN A 321 24.54 -8.92 -8.37
CA GLN A 321 24.84 -10.36 -8.35
C GLN A 321 23.56 -11.21 -8.44
N ARG A 322 22.48 -10.78 -7.79
CA ARG A 322 21.17 -11.44 -7.88
C ARG A 322 20.61 -11.43 -9.30
N ARG A 323 20.81 -10.34 -10.07
CA ARG A 323 20.41 -10.28 -11.51
C ARG A 323 21.26 -11.20 -12.38
N LEU A 324 22.52 -11.40 -12.00
CA LEU A 324 23.42 -12.34 -12.65
C LEU A 324 23.17 -13.81 -12.24
N ALA A 325 22.47 -14.03 -11.13
CA ALA A 325 22.23 -15.38 -10.61
C ALA A 325 21.25 -16.15 -11.51
N PRO A 326 21.52 -17.43 -11.80
CA PRO A 326 20.55 -18.32 -12.42
C PRO A 326 19.29 -18.39 -11.56
N ALA A 327 18.11 -18.44 -12.20
CA ALA A 327 16.80 -18.36 -11.54
C ALA A 327 16.61 -19.35 -10.36
N ASP A 328 17.29 -20.51 -10.38
CA ASP A 328 17.16 -21.58 -9.39
C ASP A 328 17.76 -21.26 -8.00
N ASN A 329 18.74 -20.33 -7.91
CA ASN A 329 19.51 -20.06 -6.69
C ASN A 329 19.02 -18.88 -5.85
N GLN A 330 17.86 -18.30 -6.17
CA GLN A 330 17.32 -17.18 -5.39
C GLN A 330 16.68 -17.67 -4.07
N PRO A 331 16.87 -16.98 -2.92
CA PRO A 331 16.12 -17.27 -1.70
C PRO A 331 14.64 -16.94 -1.95
N GLY A 332 13.76 -17.91 -1.70
CA GLY A 332 12.32 -17.76 -1.94
C GLY A 332 11.59 -17.03 -0.82
N LEU A 333 10.49 -16.36 -1.13
CA LEU A 333 9.57 -15.81 -0.13
C LEU A 333 8.73 -16.94 0.45
N THR A 334 8.76 -17.14 1.76
CA THR A 334 7.79 -18.00 2.44
C THR A 334 6.48 -17.23 2.63
N MET A 335 5.43 -17.66 1.94
CA MET A 335 4.10 -17.05 1.93
C MET A 335 3.09 -17.91 2.69
N GLY A 336 2.43 -17.31 3.68
CA GLY A 336 1.31 -17.89 4.39
C GLY A 336 0.05 -17.85 3.53
N LEU A 337 -0.70 -18.94 3.48
CA LEU A 337 -2.05 -19.00 2.91
C LEU A 337 -3.01 -19.33 4.03
N LEU A 338 -3.93 -18.40 4.32
CA LEU A 338 -4.95 -18.57 5.33
C LEU A 338 -6.31 -18.67 4.64
N LEU A 339 -6.85 -19.88 4.49
CA LEU A 339 -8.08 -20.14 3.73
C LEU A 339 -9.00 -21.09 4.51
N PRO A 340 -10.32 -21.09 4.25
CA PRO A 340 -11.25 -22.05 4.88
C PRO A 340 -11.23 -23.36 4.09
N LEU A 341 -10.30 -24.27 4.43
CA LEU A 341 -10.00 -25.48 3.64
C LEU A 341 -10.85 -26.69 4.06
N SER A 342 -11.49 -26.62 5.21
CA SER A 342 -12.45 -27.61 5.72
C SER A 342 -13.72 -26.94 6.27
N GLY A 343 -14.66 -27.75 6.77
CA GLY A 343 -15.98 -27.30 7.22
C GLY A 343 -16.91 -26.86 6.08
N ASP A 344 -17.91 -26.04 6.42
CA ASP A 344 -18.99 -25.64 5.49
C ASP A 344 -18.48 -24.84 4.28
N TYR A 345 -17.33 -24.18 4.43
CA TYR A 345 -16.73 -23.33 3.40
C TYR A 345 -15.56 -24.00 2.65
N ALA A 346 -15.32 -25.29 2.86
CA ALA A 346 -14.20 -26.04 2.27
C ALA A 346 -14.12 -25.91 0.74
N THR A 347 -15.27 -25.91 0.06
CA THR A 347 -15.34 -25.78 -1.40
C THR A 347 -14.77 -24.44 -1.87
N ILE A 348 -15.09 -23.34 -1.15
CA ILE A 348 -14.58 -22.00 -1.43
C ILE A 348 -13.05 -21.99 -1.25
N GLY A 349 -12.55 -22.44 -0.09
CA GLY A 349 -11.10 -22.44 0.17
C GLY A 349 -10.30 -23.31 -0.79
N LYS A 350 -10.84 -24.47 -1.19
CA LYS A 350 -10.20 -25.34 -2.18
C LYS A 350 -10.13 -24.70 -3.57
N ASN A 351 -11.16 -23.97 -3.99
CA ASN A 351 -11.14 -23.24 -5.26
C ASN A 351 -10.15 -22.08 -5.25
N LEU A 352 -10.12 -21.30 -4.16
CA LEU A 352 -9.12 -20.25 -3.95
C LEU A 352 -7.69 -20.80 -4.02
N LEU A 353 -7.45 -21.97 -3.43
CA LEU A 353 -6.15 -22.64 -3.50
C LEU A 353 -5.78 -23.04 -4.94
N LYS A 354 -6.74 -23.46 -5.79
CA LYS A 354 -6.50 -23.70 -7.22
C LYS A 354 -6.06 -22.41 -7.91
N ALA A 355 -6.75 -21.30 -7.65
CA ALA A 355 -6.44 -20.01 -8.25
C ALA A 355 -5.08 -19.44 -7.82
N ILE A 356 -4.72 -19.58 -6.55
CA ILE A 356 -3.38 -19.23 -6.04
C ILE A 356 -2.31 -20.07 -6.74
N LYS A 357 -2.52 -21.39 -6.87
CA LYS A 357 -1.61 -22.27 -7.61
C LYS A 357 -1.48 -21.88 -9.08
N LYS A 358 -2.55 -21.37 -9.69
CA LYS A 358 -2.48 -20.78 -11.04
C LYS A 358 -1.56 -19.57 -11.07
N GLY A 359 -1.74 -18.63 -10.14
CA GLY A 359 -0.88 -17.45 -10.02
C GLY A 359 0.59 -17.85 -9.91
N LEU A 360 0.91 -18.79 -9.03
CA LEU A 360 2.29 -19.28 -8.87
C LEU A 360 2.87 -19.89 -10.15
N ARG A 361 2.04 -20.60 -10.93
CA ARG A 361 2.45 -21.18 -12.22
C ARG A 361 2.70 -20.12 -13.28
N ASP A 362 1.89 -19.06 -13.30
CA ASP A 362 2.00 -17.97 -14.27
C ASP A 362 3.18 -17.03 -13.96
N TYR A 363 3.73 -17.07 -12.74
CA TYR A 363 4.90 -16.28 -12.30
C TYR A 363 6.06 -17.17 -11.78
N PRO A 364 6.63 -18.06 -12.62
CA PRO A 364 7.61 -19.06 -12.19
C PRO A 364 8.95 -18.48 -11.73
N ASP A 365 9.31 -17.28 -12.22
CA ASP A 365 10.58 -16.61 -11.88
C ASP A 365 10.60 -16.07 -10.43
N THR A 366 9.46 -16.14 -9.74
CA THR A 366 9.34 -15.76 -8.33
C THR A 366 9.23 -17.01 -7.47
N LYS A 367 10.32 -17.39 -6.82
CA LYS A 367 10.34 -18.51 -5.88
C LYS A 367 9.51 -18.17 -4.64
N ILE A 368 8.27 -18.67 -4.60
CA ILE A 368 7.36 -18.53 -3.46
C ILE A 368 7.14 -19.92 -2.85
N ILE A 369 7.39 -20.05 -1.54
CA ILE A 369 7.20 -21.28 -0.77
C ILE A 369 5.94 -21.12 0.07
N LEU A 370 4.96 -22.01 -0.08
CA LEU A 370 3.69 -21.89 0.63
C LEU A 370 3.74 -22.53 2.03
N ARG A 371 3.20 -21.81 3.01
CA ARG A 371 2.80 -22.32 4.33
C ARG A 371 1.29 -22.17 4.46
N VAL A 372 0.57 -23.28 4.54
CA VAL A 372 -0.90 -23.28 4.46
C VAL A 372 -1.49 -23.54 5.84
N ALA A 373 -2.46 -22.72 6.23
CA ALA A 373 -3.24 -22.90 7.45
C ALA A 373 -4.75 -22.87 7.13
N ASP A 374 -5.50 -23.73 7.82
CA ASP A 374 -6.96 -23.80 7.68
C ASP A 374 -7.64 -22.89 8.73
N SER A 375 -8.31 -21.85 8.24
CA SER A 375 -9.08 -20.92 9.07
C SER A 375 -10.45 -21.46 9.51
N HIS A 376 -10.95 -22.52 8.87
CA HIS A 376 -12.28 -23.10 9.13
C HIS A 376 -13.47 -22.13 9.07
N GLY A 377 -13.31 -20.90 8.55
CA GLY A 377 -14.37 -19.88 8.64
C GLY A 377 -14.39 -19.10 9.97
N LYS A 378 -13.34 -19.17 10.80
CA LYS A 378 -13.37 -18.74 12.22
C LYS A 378 -12.27 -17.73 12.58
N ALA A 379 -12.67 -16.66 13.25
CA ALA A 379 -11.78 -15.56 13.65
C ALA A 379 -10.63 -15.99 14.59
N GLU A 380 -10.90 -16.82 15.59
CA GLU A 380 -9.86 -17.27 16.54
C GLU A 380 -8.84 -18.22 15.89
N GLU A 381 -9.27 -19.05 14.94
CA GLU A 381 -8.38 -19.90 14.15
C GLU A 381 -7.50 -19.05 13.24
N ALA A 382 -8.09 -18.04 12.58
CA ALA A 382 -7.35 -17.07 11.76
C ALA A 382 -6.28 -16.32 12.57
N ARG A 383 -6.62 -15.87 13.79
CA ARG A 383 -5.68 -15.23 14.71
C ARG A 383 -4.54 -16.18 15.11
N SER A 384 -4.88 -17.41 15.49
CA SER A 384 -3.91 -18.42 15.91
C SER A 384 -2.95 -18.80 14.78
N ALA A 385 -3.48 -18.95 13.56
CA ALA A 385 -2.67 -19.20 12.37
C ALA A 385 -1.72 -18.04 12.05
N MET A 386 -2.14 -16.79 12.23
CA MET A 386 -1.25 -15.62 12.06
C MET A 386 -0.11 -15.59 13.07
N GLU A 387 -0.38 -15.94 14.34
CA GLU A 387 0.69 -16.08 15.34
C GLU A 387 1.66 -17.20 14.98
N GLN A 388 1.17 -18.32 14.44
CA GLN A 388 2.02 -19.39 13.97
C GLN A 388 2.87 -18.97 12.76
N PHE A 389 2.28 -18.28 11.78
CA PHE A 389 3.00 -17.74 10.62
C PHE A 389 4.14 -16.80 11.04
N ARG A 390 3.93 -15.98 12.07
CA ARG A 390 5.00 -15.16 12.66
C ARG A 390 6.16 -16.01 13.18
N LEU A 391 5.86 -17.08 13.93
CA LEU A 391 6.87 -18.00 14.45
C LEU A 391 7.62 -18.75 13.35
N ASP A 392 6.91 -19.07 12.26
CA ASP A 392 7.45 -19.79 11.10
C ASP A 392 8.29 -18.90 10.16
N GLY A 393 8.39 -17.59 10.42
CA GLY A 393 9.14 -16.65 9.58
C GLY A 393 8.47 -16.39 8.23
N VAL A 394 7.13 -16.47 8.17
CA VAL A 394 6.37 -16.10 6.97
C VAL A 394 6.56 -14.61 6.66
N GLY A 395 6.94 -14.30 5.42
CA GLY A 395 7.20 -12.94 4.98
C GLY A 395 5.99 -12.21 4.38
N ALA A 396 4.90 -12.94 4.07
CA ALA A 396 3.65 -12.39 3.55
C ALA A 396 2.50 -13.37 3.74
N VAL A 397 1.27 -12.88 3.83
CA VAL A 397 0.07 -13.73 3.91
C VAL A 397 -0.94 -13.37 2.82
N ILE A 398 -1.56 -14.37 2.19
CA ILE A 398 -2.75 -14.21 1.36
C ILE A 398 -3.94 -14.88 2.06
N GLY A 399 -5.06 -14.16 2.12
CA GLY A 399 -6.21 -14.50 2.95
C GLY A 399 -6.22 -13.73 4.27
N PRO A 400 -7.25 -13.91 5.11
CA PRO A 400 -8.39 -14.79 4.93
C PRO A 400 -9.51 -14.17 4.07
N VAL A 401 -10.67 -14.82 4.03
CA VAL A 401 -11.77 -14.51 3.10
C VAL A 401 -12.91 -13.80 3.81
N PHE A 402 -13.34 -14.30 4.97
CA PHE A 402 -14.52 -13.78 5.64
C PHE A 402 -14.19 -12.58 6.55
N GLN A 403 -15.19 -11.70 6.75
CA GLN A 403 -15.00 -10.42 7.43
C GLN A 403 -14.35 -10.55 8.81
N GLU A 404 -14.88 -11.42 9.67
CA GLU A 404 -14.40 -11.58 11.04
C GLU A 404 -13.00 -12.23 11.10
N GLU A 405 -12.72 -13.15 10.19
CA GLU A 405 -11.37 -13.72 10.03
C GLU A 405 -10.38 -12.64 9.60
N ALA A 406 -10.76 -11.83 8.60
CA ALA A 406 -9.92 -10.79 8.02
C ALA A 406 -9.58 -9.73 9.05
N LYS A 407 -10.56 -9.32 9.87
CA LYS A 407 -10.35 -8.40 10.99
C LYS A 407 -9.36 -8.97 12.01
N ALA A 408 -9.58 -10.21 12.47
CA ALA A 408 -8.72 -10.85 13.46
C ALA A 408 -7.29 -11.08 12.94
N ALA A 409 -7.13 -11.47 11.67
CA ALA A 409 -5.83 -11.66 11.05
C ALA A 409 -5.11 -10.32 10.81
N ALA A 410 -5.83 -9.29 10.36
CA ALA A 410 -5.28 -7.95 10.11
C ALA A 410 -4.75 -7.29 11.39
N GLU A 411 -5.41 -7.49 12.54
CA GLU A 411 -4.93 -7.01 13.84
C GLU A 411 -3.54 -7.58 14.20
N VAL A 412 -3.34 -8.89 13.99
CA VAL A 412 -2.05 -9.56 14.24
C VAL A 412 -1.01 -9.12 13.21
N ALA A 413 -1.39 -9.09 11.93
CA ALA A 413 -0.54 -8.66 10.84
C ALA A 413 0.00 -7.23 11.05
N ALA A 414 -0.87 -6.29 11.42
CA ALA A 414 -0.50 -4.91 11.69
C ALA A 414 0.43 -4.79 12.92
N ARG A 415 0.16 -5.56 13.99
CA ARG A 415 0.99 -5.56 15.21
C ARG A 415 2.44 -5.98 14.94
N TYR A 416 2.63 -6.97 14.08
CA TYR A 416 3.95 -7.54 13.79
C TYR A 416 4.53 -7.12 12.44
N ASN A 417 3.88 -6.17 11.76
CA ASN A 417 4.24 -5.68 10.44
C ASN A 417 4.43 -6.80 9.40
N ILE A 418 3.56 -7.81 9.42
CA ILE A 418 3.52 -8.88 8.42
C ILE A 418 2.59 -8.41 7.29
N PRO A 419 3.08 -8.25 6.04
CA PRO A 419 2.22 -7.91 4.92
C PRO A 419 1.13 -8.96 4.70
N ILE A 420 -0.13 -8.52 4.59
CA ILE A 420 -1.28 -9.42 4.39
C ILE A 420 -2.18 -8.88 3.28
N VAL A 421 -2.58 -9.74 2.35
CA VAL A 421 -3.57 -9.45 1.31
C VAL A 421 -4.84 -10.27 1.60
N THR A 422 -5.84 -9.61 2.15
CA THR A 422 -7.15 -10.23 2.46
C THR A 422 -8.02 -10.35 1.20
N LEU A 423 -8.91 -11.34 1.17
CA LEU A 423 -9.68 -11.71 -0.01
C LEU A 423 -11.17 -11.39 0.16
N ASN A 424 -11.59 -10.26 -0.40
CA ASN A 424 -12.98 -9.79 -0.44
C ASN A 424 -13.69 -9.45 0.89
N PRO A 425 -13.00 -8.98 1.97
CA PRO A 425 -13.73 -8.43 3.11
C PRO A 425 -14.37 -7.08 2.75
N ARG A 426 -15.31 -6.62 3.58
CA ARG A 426 -15.88 -5.27 3.61
C ARG A 426 -14.93 -4.28 4.28
N ASP A 427 -15.23 -2.99 4.15
CA ASP A 427 -14.44 -1.89 4.72
C ASP A 427 -14.24 -2.00 6.24
N GLY A 428 -13.22 -1.28 6.73
CA GLY A 428 -12.95 -1.12 8.15
C GLY A 428 -11.96 -2.15 8.73
N ILE A 429 -11.24 -2.88 7.88
CA ILE A 429 -10.23 -3.86 8.31
C ILE A 429 -8.78 -3.42 8.13
N VAL A 430 -8.52 -2.30 7.46
CA VAL A 430 -7.16 -1.81 7.19
C VAL A 430 -6.79 -0.73 8.22
N PRO A 431 -5.91 -1.00 9.20
CA PRO A 431 -5.40 0.04 10.07
C PRO A 431 -4.55 1.05 9.28
N PRO A 432 -4.69 2.38 9.52
CA PRO A 432 -3.90 3.39 8.86
C PRO A 432 -2.39 3.15 8.98
N GLY A 433 -1.65 3.28 7.87
CA GLY A 433 -0.20 3.10 7.84
C GLY A 433 0.30 1.66 7.93
N SER A 434 -0.57 0.67 8.20
CA SER A 434 -0.20 -0.75 8.31
C SER A 434 0.10 -1.40 6.95
N SER A 435 0.66 -2.61 6.96
CA SER A 435 0.91 -3.43 5.76
C SER A 435 -0.27 -4.38 5.46
N VAL A 436 -1.50 -3.96 5.77
CA VAL A 436 -2.74 -4.70 5.48
C VAL A 436 -3.31 -4.19 4.16
N PHE A 437 -3.53 -5.12 3.23
CA PHE A 437 -4.09 -4.86 1.92
C PHE A 437 -5.42 -5.60 1.76
N GLN A 438 -6.41 -4.89 1.25
CA GLN A 438 -7.76 -5.38 1.05
C GLN A 438 -8.04 -5.55 -0.44
N ASN A 439 -7.98 -6.79 -0.90
CA ASN A 439 -8.28 -7.11 -2.29
C ASN A 439 -9.75 -7.53 -2.43
N ALA A 440 -10.62 -6.62 -2.87
CA ALA A 440 -12.06 -6.82 -2.91
C ALA A 440 -12.71 -6.27 -4.18
N PHE A 441 -13.82 -6.89 -4.59
CA PHE A 441 -14.76 -6.25 -5.51
C PHE A 441 -15.65 -5.31 -4.70
N ARG A 442 -15.74 -4.05 -5.15
CA ARG A 442 -16.41 -2.95 -4.42
C ARG A 442 -17.64 -2.49 -5.20
N PRO A 443 -18.83 -2.99 -4.86
CA PRO A 443 -20.05 -2.68 -5.61
C PRO A 443 -20.38 -1.18 -5.64
N GLU A 444 -19.95 -0.42 -4.64
CA GLU A 444 -20.08 1.03 -4.58
C GLU A 444 -19.44 1.71 -5.80
N THR A 445 -18.29 1.19 -6.25
CA THR A 445 -17.57 1.71 -7.42
C THR A 445 -18.38 1.51 -8.70
N GLU A 446 -19.09 0.37 -8.82
CA GLU A 446 -20.01 0.10 -9.93
C GLU A 446 -21.20 1.07 -9.93
N GLY A 447 -21.82 1.29 -8.76
CA GLY A 447 -22.91 2.25 -8.61
C GLY A 447 -22.49 3.69 -8.97
N GLN A 448 -21.32 4.14 -8.52
CA GLN A 448 -20.78 5.46 -8.86
C GLN A 448 -20.50 5.61 -10.36
N LEU A 449 -19.87 4.60 -10.98
CA LEU A 449 -19.59 4.58 -12.41
C LEU A 449 -20.89 4.68 -13.21
N MET A 450 -21.86 3.80 -12.93
CA MET A 450 -23.11 3.77 -13.69
C MET A 450 -23.95 5.03 -13.51
N ALA A 451 -23.93 5.66 -12.34
CA ALA A 451 -24.59 6.93 -12.09
C ALA A 451 -23.98 8.06 -12.92
N LYS A 452 -22.66 8.19 -12.91
CA LYS A 452 -21.94 9.19 -13.71
C LYS A 452 -22.14 8.95 -15.20
N PHE A 453 -22.00 7.71 -15.66
CA PHE A 453 -22.28 7.35 -17.04
C PHE A 453 -23.72 7.73 -17.47
N ALA A 454 -24.71 7.46 -16.64
CA ALA A 454 -26.10 7.78 -16.94
C ALA A 454 -26.32 9.30 -17.11
N VAL A 455 -25.79 10.11 -16.20
CA VAL A 455 -26.06 11.55 -16.17
C VAL A 455 -25.12 12.35 -17.07
N GLU A 456 -23.84 11.99 -17.11
CA GLU A 456 -22.79 12.74 -17.80
C GLU A 456 -22.66 12.29 -19.25
N GLU A 457 -22.65 10.99 -19.54
CA GLU A 457 -22.49 10.48 -20.91
C GLU A 457 -23.85 10.35 -21.62
N LYS A 458 -24.84 9.73 -20.97
CA LYS A 458 -26.17 9.52 -21.57
C LYS A 458 -27.14 10.68 -21.39
N LYS A 459 -26.78 11.68 -20.57
CA LYS A 459 -27.60 12.87 -20.28
C LYS A 459 -28.98 12.53 -19.70
N PHE A 460 -29.15 11.36 -19.09
CA PHE A 460 -30.37 11.01 -18.37
C PHE A 460 -30.52 11.92 -17.16
N ARG A 461 -31.71 12.50 -16.98
CA ARG A 461 -32.00 13.47 -15.91
C ARG A 461 -32.90 12.89 -14.86
N ARG A 462 -33.82 11.99 -15.23
CA ARG A 462 -34.80 11.39 -14.34
C ARG A 462 -34.54 9.88 -14.35
N ILE A 463 -34.14 9.34 -13.21
CA ILE A 463 -33.74 7.93 -13.09
C ILE A 463 -34.56 7.28 -11.98
N ALA A 464 -35.10 6.09 -12.24
CA ALA A 464 -35.74 5.26 -11.24
C ALA A 464 -34.80 4.13 -10.79
N VAL A 465 -35.02 3.59 -9.59
CA VAL A 465 -34.25 2.45 -9.06
C VAL A 465 -35.20 1.33 -8.66
N LEU A 466 -34.98 0.12 -9.17
CA LEU A 466 -35.62 -1.12 -8.72
C LEU A 466 -34.54 -2.06 -8.20
N ALA A 467 -34.55 -2.35 -6.91
CA ALA A 467 -33.46 -3.10 -6.26
C ALA A 467 -33.98 -4.23 -5.36
N PRO A 468 -33.20 -5.30 -5.12
CA PRO A 468 -33.55 -6.29 -4.12
C PRO A 468 -33.46 -5.71 -2.70
N ASP A 469 -34.39 -6.06 -1.83
CA ASP A 469 -34.39 -5.72 -0.40
C ASP A 469 -33.34 -6.55 0.33
N SER A 470 -32.09 -6.12 0.21
CA SER A 470 -30.89 -6.81 0.68
C SER A 470 -29.79 -5.79 0.97
N GLU A 471 -28.78 -6.18 1.75
CA GLU A 471 -27.61 -5.31 2.02
C GLU A 471 -26.98 -4.78 0.72
N TYR A 472 -26.82 -5.65 -0.28
CA TYR A 472 -26.32 -5.28 -1.60
C TYR A 472 -27.24 -4.26 -2.29
N GLY A 473 -28.55 -4.53 -2.36
CA GLY A 473 -29.49 -3.63 -3.05
C GLY A 473 -29.59 -2.25 -2.39
N HIS A 474 -29.60 -2.19 -1.07
CA HIS A 474 -29.61 -0.92 -0.30
C HIS A 474 -28.33 -0.13 -0.52
N LEU A 475 -27.16 -0.77 -0.41
CA LEU A 475 -25.85 -0.15 -0.61
C LEU A 475 -25.72 0.47 -2.01
N LEU A 476 -26.08 -0.28 -3.06
CA LEU A 476 -26.02 0.20 -4.44
C LEU A 476 -27.03 1.30 -4.70
N THR A 477 -28.25 1.16 -4.18
CA THR A 477 -29.29 2.19 -4.32
C THR A 477 -28.84 3.50 -3.70
N GLN A 478 -28.29 3.47 -2.49
CA GLN A 478 -27.75 4.66 -1.82
C GLN A 478 -26.61 5.26 -2.65
N THR A 479 -25.58 4.46 -2.95
CA THR A 479 -24.37 4.94 -3.64
C THR A 479 -24.68 5.51 -5.03
N PHE A 480 -25.50 4.81 -5.81
CA PHE A 480 -25.94 5.26 -7.13
C PHE A 480 -26.78 6.54 -7.02
N SER A 481 -27.73 6.59 -6.08
CA SER A 481 -28.59 7.76 -5.90
C SER A 481 -27.81 9.01 -5.53
N ASP A 482 -26.83 8.88 -4.63
CA ASP A 482 -25.97 9.98 -4.21
C ASP A 482 -25.10 10.48 -5.36
N ALA A 483 -24.50 9.56 -6.14
CA ALA A 483 -23.73 9.90 -7.32
C ALA A 483 -24.59 10.56 -8.42
N VAL A 484 -25.83 10.10 -8.65
CA VAL A 484 -26.76 10.72 -9.60
C VAL A 484 -27.05 12.18 -9.21
N ARG A 485 -27.33 12.44 -7.92
CA ARG A 485 -27.59 13.79 -7.42
C ARG A 485 -26.36 14.69 -7.56
N GLN A 486 -25.17 14.16 -7.24
CA GLN A 486 -23.90 14.87 -7.39
C GLN A 486 -23.59 15.24 -8.84
N SER A 487 -23.93 14.38 -9.80
CA SER A 487 -23.78 14.65 -11.24
C SER A 487 -24.92 15.49 -11.83
N GLY A 488 -25.89 15.94 -11.02
CA GLY A 488 -26.99 16.83 -11.44
C GLY A 488 -28.22 16.12 -12.04
N GLY A 489 -28.37 14.81 -11.80
CA GLY A 489 -29.58 14.05 -12.10
C GLY A 489 -30.54 13.99 -10.91
N THR A 490 -31.72 13.40 -11.11
CA THR A 490 -32.77 13.24 -10.10
C THR A 490 -33.21 11.79 -10.01
N ILE A 491 -33.23 11.25 -8.80
CA ILE A 491 -33.87 9.96 -8.50
C ILE A 491 -35.36 10.20 -8.29
N VAL A 492 -36.15 9.64 -9.19
CA VAL A 492 -37.58 9.90 -9.34
C VAL A 492 -38.43 8.96 -8.48
N ARG A 493 -37.94 7.73 -8.30
CA ARG A 493 -38.55 6.64 -7.53
C ARG A 493 -37.48 5.64 -7.13
N VAL A 494 -37.67 5.02 -5.97
CA VAL A 494 -36.92 3.85 -5.51
C VAL A 494 -37.93 2.83 -5.03
N THR A 495 -37.81 1.60 -5.52
CA THR A 495 -38.63 0.47 -5.08
C THR A 495 -37.74 -0.71 -4.74
N PHE A 496 -38.01 -1.34 -3.60
CA PHE A 496 -37.33 -2.56 -3.17
C PHE A 496 -38.26 -3.77 -3.28
N PHE A 497 -37.77 -4.86 -3.86
CA PHE A 497 -38.48 -6.14 -3.94
C PHE A 497 -37.85 -7.18 -2.99
N PRO A 498 -38.63 -8.01 -2.29
CA PRO A 498 -38.09 -9.08 -1.44
C PRO A 498 -37.21 -10.06 -2.23
N THR A 499 -36.15 -10.56 -1.60
CA THR A 499 -35.31 -11.61 -2.20
C THR A 499 -36.13 -12.88 -2.47
N GLY A 500 -35.87 -13.56 -3.59
CA GLY A 500 -36.61 -14.77 -3.99
C GLY A 500 -37.96 -14.51 -4.65
N THR A 501 -38.27 -13.25 -4.98
CA THR A 501 -39.46 -12.86 -5.75
C THR A 501 -39.44 -13.49 -7.16
N SER A 502 -40.61 -13.93 -7.63
CA SER A 502 -40.81 -14.48 -8.98
C SER A 502 -41.76 -13.65 -9.85
N ASP A 503 -42.82 -13.06 -9.26
CA ASP A 503 -43.70 -12.08 -9.90
C ASP A 503 -43.31 -10.66 -9.47
N PHE A 504 -42.64 -9.91 -10.33
CA PHE A 504 -42.15 -8.56 -10.04
C PHE A 504 -43.19 -7.47 -10.35
N SER A 505 -44.35 -7.83 -10.88
CA SER A 505 -45.40 -6.91 -11.31
C SER A 505 -45.82 -5.88 -10.25
N PRO A 506 -45.97 -6.21 -8.96
CA PRO A 506 -46.35 -5.22 -7.94
C PRO A 506 -45.34 -4.07 -7.81
N TRP A 507 -44.05 -4.40 -7.81
CA TRP A 507 -42.96 -3.42 -7.68
C TRP A 507 -42.76 -2.61 -8.95
N ILE A 508 -42.95 -3.24 -10.11
CA ILE A 508 -42.93 -2.55 -11.41
C ILE A 508 -44.13 -1.60 -11.54
N LYS A 509 -45.31 -1.95 -11.03
CA LYS A 509 -46.48 -1.05 -10.99
C LYS A 509 -46.21 0.17 -10.12
N ALA A 510 -45.60 -0.01 -8.95
CA ALA A 510 -45.12 1.12 -8.13
C ALA A 510 -44.08 1.98 -8.88
N LEU A 511 -43.28 1.33 -9.74
CA LEU A 511 -42.40 1.81 -10.82
C LEU A 511 -42.99 2.76 -11.86
N VAL A 512 -44.27 2.70 -12.18
CA VAL A 512 -44.83 3.51 -13.29
C VAL A 512 -45.68 4.69 -12.81
N ASN A 513 -45.92 4.80 -11.49
CA ASN A 513 -46.87 5.78 -10.93
C ASN A 513 -48.18 5.80 -11.72
N ALA A 514 -48.60 4.61 -12.16
CA ALA A 514 -49.73 4.47 -13.08
C ALA A 514 -51.01 4.78 -12.30
N ASP A 515 -51.73 5.81 -12.73
CA ASP A 515 -53.07 6.09 -12.21
C ASP A 515 -53.92 4.82 -12.44
N PRO A 516 -54.56 4.25 -11.40
CA PRO A 516 -55.46 3.12 -11.57
C PRO A 516 -56.51 3.33 -12.68
N LYS A 517 -56.92 4.58 -12.93
CA LYS A 517 -57.81 4.95 -14.03
C LYS A 517 -57.14 4.79 -15.40
N ASP A 518 -55.86 5.12 -15.54
CA ASP A 518 -55.10 4.93 -16.78
C ASP A 518 -54.88 3.44 -17.05
N ILE A 519 -54.59 2.64 -16.02
CA ILE A 519 -54.49 1.17 -16.14
C ILE A 519 -55.84 0.59 -16.59
N GLN A 520 -56.94 1.00 -15.95
CA GLN A 520 -58.28 0.51 -16.28
C GLN A 520 -58.70 0.94 -17.69
N ALA A 521 -58.42 2.19 -18.08
CA ALA A 521 -58.70 2.71 -19.42
C ALA A 521 -57.95 1.90 -20.51
N ARG A 522 -56.68 1.61 -20.27
CA ARG A 522 -55.83 0.79 -21.14
C ARG A 522 -56.30 -0.67 -21.21
N THR A 523 -56.65 -1.26 -20.06
CA THR A 523 -57.21 -2.62 -19.99
C THR A 523 -58.54 -2.72 -20.74
N ASN A 524 -59.42 -1.72 -20.58
CA ASN A 524 -60.68 -1.66 -21.30
C ASN A 524 -60.48 -1.47 -22.81
N ALA A 525 -59.49 -0.65 -23.22
CA ALA A 525 -59.15 -0.43 -24.62
C ALA A 525 -58.48 -1.65 -25.27
N ALA A 526 -57.76 -2.46 -24.50
CA ALA A 526 -57.09 -3.68 -24.95
C ALA A 526 -58.05 -4.88 -25.14
N GLY A 527 -59.16 -4.93 -24.41
CA GLY A 527 -60.00 -6.13 -24.35
C GLY A 527 -59.33 -7.27 -23.56
N SER A 528 -59.99 -8.43 -23.46
CA SER A 528 -59.53 -9.57 -22.63
C SER A 528 -58.17 -10.14 -23.05
N ASP A 529 -57.84 -10.05 -24.35
CA ASP A 529 -56.69 -10.74 -24.94
C ASP A 529 -55.77 -9.81 -25.75
N GLY A 530 -56.02 -8.50 -25.73
CA GLY A 530 -55.23 -7.52 -26.48
C GLY A 530 -54.09 -6.91 -25.66
N PRO A 531 -53.10 -6.29 -26.34
CA PRO A 531 -52.02 -5.59 -25.67
C PRO A 531 -52.55 -4.34 -24.95
N LEU A 532 -52.09 -4.09 -23.71
CA LEU A 532 -52.50 -2.92 -22.88
C LEU A 532 -52.36 -1.55 -23.57
N ASP A 533 -51.54 -1.47 -24.61
CA ASP A 533 -51.43 -0.30 -25.48
C ASP A 533 -51.78 -0.70 -26.92
N PRO A 534 -53.07 -0.72 -27.29
CA PRO A 534 -53.49 -1.03 -28.65
C PRO A 534 -53.11 0.13 -29.56
N VAL A 535 -52.48 -0.17 -30.70
CA VAL A 535 -52.12 0.83 -31.71
C VAL A 535 -53.36 1.57 -32.23
N GLU A 536 -54.52 0.92 -32.21
CA GLU A 536 -55.82 1.46 -32.64
C GLU A 536 -56.53 2.37 -31.61
N ALA A 537 -56.11 2.34 -30.34
CA ALA A 537 -56.69 3.23 -29.31
C ALA A 537 -56.21 4.68 -29.44
N VAL A 538 -55.10 4.91 -30.16
CA VAL A 538 -54.54 6.25 -30.40
C VAL A 538 -55.22 6.97 -31.58
N SER A 539 -55.91 6.23 -32.47
CA SER A 539 -56.54 6.78 -33.68
C SER A 539 -58.02 7.14 -33.50
N SER A 540 -58.65 6.77 -32.39
CA SER A 540 -60.09 6.97 -32.14
C SER A 540 -60.36 8.27 -31.39
N GLY A 541 -60.22 9.41 -32.09
CA GLY A 541 -61.02 10.65 -32.01
C GLY A 541 -61.29 11.36 -30.67
N SER A 542 -60.90 10.81 -29.51
CA SER A 542 -61.00 11.46 -28.20
C SER A 542 -59.61 11.95 -27.82
N GLY A 543 -59.44 13.27 -27.76
CA GLY A 543 -58.14 13.96 -27.59
C GLY A 543 -57.41 13.73 -26.25
N ALA A 544 -57.59 12.60 -25.59
CA ALA A 544 -56.81 12.21 -24.43
C ALA A 544 -55.59 11.40 -24.89
N SER A 545 -54.47 12.09 -25.15
CA SER A 545 -53.18 11.43 -25.32
C SER A 545 -52.86 10.66 -24.03
N LEU A 546 -52.86 9.32 -24.10
CA LEU A 546 -52.54 8.45 -22.96
C LEU A 546 -51.11 8.78 -22.48
N ARG A 547 -50.97 9.14 -21.19
CA ARG A 547 -49.67 9.51 -20.61
C ARG A 547 -48.67 8.35 -20.73
N PRO A 548 -47.39 8.60 -21.07
CA PRO A 548 -46.36 7.56 -21.07
C PRO A 548 -46.34 6.80 -19.75
N TRP A 549 -46.11 5.48 -19.80
CA TRP A 549 -46.03 4.64 -18.61
C TRP A 549 -44.90 5.05 -17.65
N SER A 550 -43.86 5.73 -18.16
CA SER A 550 -42.76 6.24 -17.34
C SER A 550 -42.61 7.75 -17.46
N ASP A 551 -42.22 8.36 -16.36
CA ASP A 551 -41.81 9.75 -16.26
C ASP A 551 -40.28 9.87 -16.08
N PHE A 552 -39.52 8.86 -16.52
CA PHE A 552 -38.08 8.76 -16.34
C PHE A 552 -37.37 8.14 -17.54
N ASP A 553 -36.10 8.50 -17.70
CA ASP A 553 -35.27 8.17 -18.86
C ASP A 553 -34.59 6.80 -18.70
N ALA A 554 -34.27 6.44 -17.45
CA ALA A 554 -33.53 5.21 -17.14
C ALA A 554 -34.00 4.52 -15.86
N LEU A 555 -33.84 3.20 -15.84
CA LEU A 555 -34.08 2.33 -14.68
C LEU A 555 -32.77 1.69 -14.27
N PHE A 556 -32.24 2.05 -13.10
CA PHE A 556 -31.13 1.34 -12.49
C PHE A 556 -31.65 0.09 -11.77
N LEU A 557 -31.05 -1.05 -12.10
CA LEU A 557 -31.48 -2.38 -11.69
C LEU A 557 -30.27 -3.19 -11.20
N PRO A 558 -29.81 -2.98 -9.94
CA PRO A 558 -28.75 -3.76 -9.31
C PRO A 558 -29.29 -5.13 -8.87
N ALA A 559 -29.68 -5.93 -9.85
CA ALA A 559 -30.20 -7.29 -9.70
C ALA A 559 -29.30 -8.27 -10.45
N ASN A 560 -29.33 -9.55 -10.05
CA ASN A 560 -28.54 -10.57 -10.73
C ASN A 560 -29.18 -10.99 -12.06
N ALA A 561 -28.42 -11.65 -12.93
CA ALA A 561 -28.90 -12.12 -14.24
C ALA A 561 -30.22 -12.90 -14.19
N GLN A 562 -30.44 -13.77 -13.19
CA GLN A 562 -31.67 -14.56 -13.09
C GLN A 562 -32.89 -13.68 -12.77
N GLU A 563 -32.74 -12.72 -11.85
CA GLU A 563 -33.78 -11.75 -11.52
C GLU A 563 -34.09 -10.85 -12.72
N VAL A 564 -33.07 -10.36 -13.43
CA VAL A 564 -33.26 -9.51 -14.62
C VAL A 564 -34.03 -10.26 -15.71
N ARG A 565 -33.79 -11.56 -15.90
CA ARG A 565 -34.55 -12.39 -16.85
C ARG A 565 -36.04 -12.48 -16.52
N LEU A 566 -36.41 -12.38 -15.25
CA LEU A 566 -37.81 -12.36 -14.80
C LEU A 566 -38.41 -10.95 -14.83
N ILE A 567 -37.61 -9.94 -14.48
CA ILE A 567 -38.04 -8.53 -14.42
C ILE A 567 -38.25 -7.96 -15.83
N ALA A 568 -37.32 -8.18 -16.76
CA ALA A 568 -37.33 -7.49 -18.06
C ALA A 568 -38.59 -7.76 -18.91
N PRO A 569 -39.12 -8.99 -19.04
CA PRO A 569 -40.38 -9.25 -19.74
C PRO A 569 -41.58 -8.55 -19.08
N GLN A 570 -41.64 -8.55 -17.74
CA GLN A 570 -42.71 -7.90 -16.98
C GLN A 570 -42.61 -6.38 -17.10
N ALA A 571 -41.40 -5.82 -17.08
CA ALA A 571 -41.16 -4.40 -17.29
C ALA A 571 -41.55 -3.97 -18.72
N ALA A 572 -41.26 -4.80 -19.72
CA ALA A 572 -41.67 -4.59 -21.10
C ALA A 572 -43.19 -4.61 -21.30
N PHE A 573 -43.93 -5.41 -20.52
CA PHE A 573 -45.40 -5.37 -20.49
C PHE A 573 -45.92 -3.98 -20.08
N PHE A 574 -45.27 -3.33 -19.11
CA PHE A 574 -45.51 -1.94 -18.72
C PHE A 574 -44.75 -0.89 -19.56
N LYS A 575 -44.25 -1.27 -20.75
CA LYS A 575 -43.47 -0.43 -21.67
C LYS A 575 -42.20 0.20 -21.09
N LEU A 576 -41.70 -0.31 -19.96
CA LEU A 576 -40.39 0.08 -19.43
C LEU A 576 -39.29 -0.62 -20.23
N ARG A 577 -39.01 -0.13 -21.44
CA ARG A 577 -37.95 -0.60 -22.34
C ARG A 577 -37.55 0.47 -23.37
N GLN A 578 -36.48 0.23 -24.12
CA GLN A 578 -36.07 1.10 -25.23
C GLN A 578 -37.20 1.24 -26.27
N PRO A 579 -37.38 2.44 -26.89
CA PRO A 579 -36.58 3.65 -26.73
C PRO A 579 -36.97 4.53 -25.52
N GLN A 580 -37.99 4.16 -24.75
CA GLN A 580 -38.59 5.02 -23.72
C GLN A 580 -37.80 5.01 -22.41
N VAL A 581 -37.33 3.83 -21.99
CA VAL A 581 -36.55 3.65 -20.76
C VAL A 581 -35.33 2.80 -21.05
N THR A 582 -34.16 3.32 -20.68
CA THR A 582 -32.89 2.58 -20.76
C THR A 582 -32.61 1.87 -19.44
N PHE A 583 -32.33 0.56 -19.47
CA PHE A 583 -31.89 -0.12 -18.26
C PHE A 583 -30.40 0.06 -18.00
N LEU A 584 -30.06 0.19 -16.73
CA LEU A 584 -28.71 0.31 -16.22
C LEU A 584 -28.46 -0.81 -15.19
N GLY A 585 -27.44 -1.63 -15.40
CA GLY A 585 -27.13 -2.80 -14.58
C GLY A 585 -25.74 -2.75 -13.95
N THR A 586 -25.41 -3.80 -13.21
CA THR A 586 -24.12 -4.02 -12.54
C THR A 586 -23.37 -5.19 -13.18
N SER A 587 -22.18 -5.54 -12.67
CA SER A 587 -21.39 -6.68 -13.15
C SER A 587 -22.13 -8.02 -13.04
N LEU A 588 -23.14 -8.11 -12.16
CA LEU A 588 -23.98 -9.29 -11.98
C LEU A 588 -24.84 -9.65 -13.21
N TRP A 589 -24.95 -8.73 -14.16
CA TRP A 589 -25.62 -8.98 -15.44
C TRP A 589 -24.76 -9.80 -16.40
N ASN A 590 -23.43 -9.83 -16.22
CA ASN A 590 -22.51 -10.43 -17.18
C ASN A 590 -22.45 -11.96 -17.06
N LYS A 591 -23.56 -12.59 -17.43
CA LYS A 591 -23.75 -14.03 -17.37
C LYS A 591 -24.30 -14.55 -18.70
N PRO A 592 -23.72 -15.60 -19.30
CA PRO A 592 -24.16 -16.11 -20.60
C PRO A 592 -25.67 -16.39 -20.68
N GLU A 593 -26.29 -16.84 -19.59
CA GLU A 593 -27.72 -17.11 -19.51
C GLU A 593 -28.60 -15.87 -19.75
N LEU A 594 -28.16 -14.66 -19.38
CA LEU A 594 -28.92 -13.42 -19.61
C LEU A 594 -28.96 -13.06 -21.10
N PHE A 595 -27.87 -13.32 -21.82
CA PHE A 595 -27.70 -12.94 -23.23
C PHE A 595 -28.25 -13.99 -24.21
N LYS A 596 -28.34 -15.26 -23.78
CA LYS A 596 -29.00 -16.32 -24.58
C LYS A 596 -30.52 -16.25 -24.44
N GLU A 597 -31.03 -15.99 -23.24
CA GLU A 597 -32.45 -16.05 -22.91
C GLU A 597 -32.86 -14.77 -22.16
N GLY A 598 -33.39 -13.76 -22.85
CA GLY A 598 -33.83 -12.49 -22.25
C GLY A 598 -33.26 -11.23 -22.92
N ALA A 599 -32.29 -11.38 -23.82
CA ALA A 599 -31.63 -10.28 -24.53
C ALA A 599 -32.59 -9.33 -25.26
N ASP A 600 -33.70 -9.83 -25.80
CA ASP A 600 -34.68 -9.02 -26.53
C ASP A 600 -35.30 -7.90 -25.69
N PHE A 601 -35.51 -8.14 -24.39
CA PHE A 601 -36.13 -7.17 -23.48
C PHE A 601 -35.14 -6.15 -22.91
N ILE A 602 -33.84 -6.47 -22.95
CA ILE A 602 -32.76 -5.63 -22.41
C ILE A 602 -31.83 -5.08 -23.51
N LYS A 603 -32.20 -5.25 -24.78
CA LYS A 603 -31.43 -4.71 -25.91
C LYS A 603 -31.27 -3.20 -25.77
N GLY A 604 -30.03 -2.72 -25.88
CA GLY A 604 -29.68 -1.31 -25.68
C GLY A 604 -29.57 -0.87 -24.22
N ALA A 605 -29.66 -1.80 -23.26
CA ALA A 605 -29.29 -1.55 -21.87
C ALA A 605 -27.76 -1.44 -21.71
N PHE A 606 -27.34 -0.83 -20.61
CA PHE A 606 -25.93 -0.69 -20.24
C PHE A 606 -25.67 -1.32 -18.88
N PHE A 607 -24.51 -1.94 -18.68
CA PHE A 607 -24.03 -2.38 -17.37
C PHE A 607 -22.52 -2.16 -17.28
N CYS A 608 -21.97 -2.14 -16.07
CA CYS A 608 -20.52 -2.07 -15.90
C CYS A 608 -19.95 -3.43 -15.50
N ASP A 609 -18.72 -3.70 -15.91
CA ASP A 609 -17.93 -4.83 -15.41
C ASP A 609 -16.42 -4.56 -15.62
N SER A 610 -15.59 -5.48 -15.15
CA SER A 610 -14.15 -5.56 -15.42
C SER A 610 -13.84 -5.78 -16.92
N ASP A 611 -12.56 -5.85 -17.30
CA ASP A 611 -12.18 -6.13 -18.70
C ASP A 611 -12.54 -7.58 -19.13
N ASP A 612 -13.25 -7.70 -20.25
CA ASP A 612 -13.72 -8.96 -20.81
C ASP A 612 -12.61 -9.82 -21.40
N VAL A 613 -11.61 -9.20 -22.02
CA VAL A 613 -10.46 -9.92 -22.58
C VAL A 613 -9.66 -10.59 -21.46
N ALA A 614 -9.39 -9.85 -20.38
CA ALA A 614 -8.70 -10.37 -19.19
C ALA A 614 -9.47 -11.52 -18.55
N ARG A 615 -10.77 -11.33 -18.28
CA ARG A 615 -11.61 -12.36 -17.64
C ARG A 615 -11.72 -13.63 -18.48
N ASN A 616 -11.92 -13.50 -19.79
CA ASN A 616 -12.05 -14.65 -20.68
C ASN A 616 -10.74 -15.42 -20.76
N ARG A 617 -9.61 -14.73 -20.92
CA ARG A 617 -8.27 -15.34 -20.89
C ARG A 617 -8.00 -16.08 -19.58
N PHE A 618 -8.33 -15.46 -18.44
CA PHE A 618 -8.18 -16.11 -17.15
C PHE A 618 -9.09 -17.34 -17.03
N SER A 619 -10.36 -17.22 -17.39
CA SER A 619 -11.35 -18.30 -17.30
C SER A 619 -10.98 -19.49 -18.17
N GLU A 620 -10.55 -19.24 -19.41
CA GLU A 620 -10.08 -20.28 -20.33
C GLU A 620 -8.85 -21.00 -19.76
N SER A 621 -7.82 -20.25 -19.36
CA SER A 621 -6.58 -20.85 -18.84
C SER A 621 -6.81 -21.58 -17.50
N PHE A 622 -7.73 -21.12 -16.66
CA PHE A 622 -8.15 -21.82 -15.45
C PHE A 622 -8.89 -23.12 -15.81
N TYR A 623 -9.86 -23.07 -16.70
CA TYR A 623 -10.62 -24.24 -17.16
C TYR A 623 -9.71 -25.29 -17.79
N GLN A 624 -8.67 -24.90 -18.54
CA GLN A 624 -7.74 -25.86 -19.15
C GLN A 624 -7.06 -26.76 -18.13
N VAL A 625 -6.70 -26.22 -16.96
CA VAL A 625 -5.98 -26.94 -15.91
C VAL A 625 -6.91 -27.68 -14.95
N TRP A 626 -8.01 -27.05 -14.52
CA TRP A 626 -8.88 -27.60 -13.47
C TRP A 626 -10.22 -28.14 -13.95
N LYS A 627 -10.58 -27.97 -15.23
CA LYS A 627 -11.88 -28.36 -15.81
C LYS A 627 -13.08 -27.83 -15.01
N ASP A 628 -12.92 -26.62 -14.48
CA ASP A 628 -13.85 -25.96 -13.56
C ASP A 628 -13.91 -24.48 -13.93
N THR A 629 -15.03 -23.82 -13.69
CA THR A 629 -15.23 -22.39 -14.01
C THR A 629 -14.85 -21.54 -12.80
N PRO A 630 -13.93 -20.57 -12.92
CA PRO A 630 -13.53 -19.78 -11.77
C PRO A 630 -14.65 -18.82 -11.34
N SER A 631 -14.74 -18.63 -10.03
CA SER A 631 -15.54 -17.58 -9.42
C SER A 631 -14.80 -16.23 -9.43
N SER A 632 -15.49 -15.14 -9.13
CA SER A 632 -14.85 -13.84 -8.92
C SER A 632 -13.84 -13.89 -7.75
N LEU A 633 -14.13 -14.64 -6.69
CA LEU A 633 -13.19 -14.81 -5.57
C LEU A 633 -11.88 -15.48 -6.02
N ASP A 634 -11.96 -16.43 -6.95
CA ASP A 634 -10.77 -17.07 -7.56
C ASP A 634 -9.92 -16.04 -8.32
N MET A 635 -10.54 -15.08 -9.01
CA MET A 635 -9.82 -13.97 -9.66
C MET A 635 -9.06 -13.13 -8.64
N LEU A 636 -9.65 -12.80 -7.48
CA LEU A 636 -8.96 -12.05 -6.42
C LEU A 636 -7.76 -12.81 -5.86
N ALA A 637 -7.91 -14.11 -5.68
CA ALA A 637 -6.84 -14.96 -5.17
C ALA A 637 -5.66 -15.03 -6.16
N TYR A 638 -5.96 -15.16 -7.45
CA TYR A 638 -4.97 -15.07 -8.52
C TYR A 638 -4.28 -13.69 -8.56
N ASP A 639 -5.07 -12.61 -8.57
CA ASP A 639 -4.58 -11.22 -8.58
C ASP A 639 -3.65 -10.95 -7.40
N SER A 640 -3.96 -11.49 -6.22
CA SER A 640 -3.14 -11.31 -5.02
C SER A 640 -1.75 -11.93 -5.19
N VAL A 641 -1.65 -13.11 -5.80
CA VAL A 641 -0.36 -13.72 -6.14
C VAL A 641 0.37 -12.90 -7.20
N ALA A 642 -0.33 -12.45 -8.24
CA ALA A 642 0.24 -11.63 -9.29
C ALA A 642 0.83 -10.32 -8.74
N LEU A 643 0.09 -9.64 -7.84
CA LEU A 643 0.53 -8.42 -7.17
C LEU A 643 1.79 -8.66 -6.34
N VAL A 644 1.81 -9.71 -5.52
CA VAL A 644 2.99 -10.05 -4.69
C VAL A 644 4.18 -10.42 -5.58
N ALA A 645 3.98 -11.29 -6.58
CA ALA A 645 5.06 -11.74 -7.45
C ALA A 645 5.70 -10.58 -8.24
N GLN A 646 4.88 -9.69 -8.81
CA GLN A 646 5.38 -8.52 -9.51
C GLN A 646 6.04 -7.52 -8.56
N SER A 647 5.51 -7.34 -7.35
CA SER A 647 6.13 -6.46 -6.35
C SER A 647 7.47 -7.00 -5.88
N LEU A 648 7.61 -8.32 -5.71
CA LEU A 648 8.89 -8.97 -5.40
C LEU A 648 9.91 -8.77 -6.52
N ARG A 649 9.45 -8.82 -7.78
CA ARG A 649 10.31 -8.47 -8.91
C ARG A 649 10.75 -7.01 -8.84
N VAL A 650 9.85 -6.07 -8.48
CA VAL A 650 10.24 -4.67 -8.29
C VAL A 650 11.18 -4.48 -7.11
N GLU A 651 11.01 -5.18 -6.00
CA GLU A 651 11.96 -5.16 -4.88
C GLU A 651 13.35 -5.62 -5.32
N ARG A 652 13.44 -6.70 -6.10
CA ARG A 652 14.71 -7.10 -6.73
C ARG A 652 15.26 -5.97 -7.60
N MET A 653 14.43 -5.36 -8.43
CA MET A 653 14.90 -4.28 -9.31
C MET A 653 15.26 -2.97 -8.56
N SER A 654 14.63 -2.67 -7.42
CA SER A 654 14.66 -1.32 -6.82
C SER A 654 15.12 -1.28 -5.36
N GLY A 655 15.41 -2.41 -4.73
CA GLY A 655 15.77 -2.53 -3.31
C GLY A 655 14.69 -2.09 -2.32
N ARG A 656 13.55 -1.55 -2.80
CA ARG A 656 12.42 -1.15 -1.96
C ARG A 656 11.72 -2.40 -1.45
N PRO A 657 11.35 -2.48 -0.15
CA PRO A 657 10.58 -3.62 0.35
C PRO A 657 9.33 -3.84 -0.51
N TRP A 658 9.10 -5.04 -1.02
CA TRP A 658 8.05 -5.29 -2.02
C TRP A 658 6.65 -4.81 -1.58
N TYR A 659 6.34 -4.88 -0.29
CA TYR A 659 5.06 -4.42 0.25
C TYR A 659 4.91 -2.89 0.21
N SER A 660 6.02 -2.13 0.19
CA SER A 660 5.98 -0.68 -0.04
C SER A 660 5.60 -0.35 -1.49
N VAL A 661 5.93 -1.24 -2.43
CA VAL A 661 5.56 -1.10 -3.85
C VAL A 661 4.05 -1.26 -4.03
N LEU A 662 3.41 -2.18 -3.28
CA LEU A 662 1.96 -2.32 -3.26
C LEU A 662 1.25 -1.03 -2.82
N LYS A 663 1.75 -0.35 -1.77
CA LYS A 663 1.21 0.94 -1.32
C LYS A 663 1.42 2.07 -2.34
N GLY A 664 2.43 1.95 -3.20
CA GLY A 664 2.80 2.96 -4.18
C GLY A 664 1.91 3.02 -5.42
N GLY A 665 0.79 2.28 -5.45
CA GLY A 665 -0.12 2.31 -6.60
C GLY A 665 0.36 1.54 -7.82
N GLN A 666 1.23 0.54 -7.65
CA GLN A 666 1.69 -0.27 -8.78
C GLN A 666 0.51 -0.96 -9.47
N ARG A 667 0.30 -0.60 -10.74
CA ARG A 667 -0.73 -1.17 -11.61
C ARG A 667 -0.22 -2.44 -12.26
N ILE A 668 -1.01 -3.51 -12.15
CA ILE A 668 -0.75 -4.77 -12.83
C ILE A 668 -1.96 -5.18 -13.66
N TYR A 669 -1.75 -6.00 -14.68
CA TYR A 669 -2.83 -6.65 -15.42
C TYR A 669 -3.13 -8.03 -14.82
N GLY A 670 -4.26 -8.13 -14.11
CA GLY A 670 -4.74 -9.33 -13.42
C GLY A 670 -5.84 -10.09 -14.17
N ALA A 671 -6.50 -11.01 -13.47
CA ALA A 671 -7.58 -11.84 -13.96
C ALA A 671 -8.85 -11.05 -14.33
N ALA A 672 -9.09 -9.91 -13.67
CA ALA A 672 -10.22 -9.01 -13.93
C ALA A 672 -9.78 -7.68 -14.56
N GLY A 673 -8.63 -7.66 -15.27
CA GLY A 673 -8.05 -6.45 -15.84
C GLY A 673 -7.11 -5.75 -14.88
N VAL A 674 -6.97 -4.42 -15.00
CA VAL A 674 -5.98 -3.67 -14.23
C VAL A 674 -6.38 -3.62 -12.75
N VAL A 675 -5.42 -3.94 -11.86
CA VAL A 675 -5.57 -3.87 -10.40
C VAL A 675 -4.34 -3.22 -9.75
N TYR A 676 -4.57 -2.45 -8.70
CA TYR A 676 -3.55 -1.86 -7.83
C TYR A 676 -4.11 -1.60 -6.43
N PHE A 677 -3.27 -1.32 -5.43
CA PHE A 677 -3.73 -0.80 -4.14
C PHE A 677 -3.53 0.71 -4.07
N ASP A 678 -4.49 1.42 -3.47
CA ASP A 678 -4.27 2.82 -3.09
C ASP A 678 -3.42 2.94 -1.81
N GLU A 679 -3.07 4.16 -1.42
CA GLU A 679 -2.29 4.43 -0.21
C GLU A 679 -2.96 3.93 1.08
N GLY A 680 -4.29 3.77 1.04
CA GLY A 680 -5.09 3.21 2.13
C GLY A 680 -5.13 1.68 2.15
N GLY A 681 -4.38 1.01 1.26
CA GLY A 681 -4.33 -0.45 1.15
C GLY A 681 -5.56 -1.07 0.49
N GLN A 682 -6.46 -0.28 -0.10
CA GLN A 682 -7.67 -0.80 -0.75
C GLN A 682 -7.41 -1.06 -2.23
N SER A 683 -7.86 -2.21 -2.73
CA SER A 683 -7.70 -2.51 -4.15
C SER A 683 -8.60 -1.62 -5.01
N ARG A 684 -8.01 -1.06 -6.06
CA ARG A 684 -8.68 -0.36 -7.15
C ARG A 684 -8.59 -1.18 -8.42
N ARG A 685 -9.64 -1.11 -9.23
CA ARG A 685 -9.76 -1.81 -10.51
C ARG A 685 -10.34 -0.92 -11.56
N ASP A 686 -9.91 -1.12 -12.80
CA ASP A 686 -10.54 -0.45 -13.94
C ASP A 686 -11.86 -1.15 -14.26
N LEU A 687 -12.92 -0.36 -14.40
CA LEU A 687 -14.25 -0.80 -14.80
C LEU A 687 -14.63 -0.14 -16.13
N TYR A 688 -15.37 -0.90 -16.94
CA TYR A 688 -15.83 -0.51 -18.26
C TYR A 688 -17.34 -0.61 -18.35
N VAL A 689 -17.95 0.22 -19.19
CA VAL A 689 -19.37 0.15 -19.50
C VAL A 689 -19.57 -0.70 -20.75
N TYR A 690 -20.49 -1.64 -20.67
CA TYR A 690 -20.92 -2.53 -21.73
C TYR A 690 -22.32 -2.15 -22.18
N LYS A 691 -22.56 -2.18 -23.49
CA LYS A 691 -23.89 -2.04 -24.10
C LYS A 691 -24.36 -3.40 -24.57
N ILE A 692 -25.60 -3.77 -24.27
CA ILE A 692 -26.19 -5.00 -24.77
C ILE A 692 -26.67 -4.79 -26.21
N GLU A 693 -26.08 -5.53 -27.14
CA GLU A 693 -26.46 -5.60 -28.54
C GLU A 693 -27.12 -6.94 -28.89
N ALA A 694 -27.49 -7.15 -30.15
CA ALA A 694 -28.20 -8.36 -30.58
C ALA A 694 -27.34 -9.63 -30.48
N ASP A 695 -26.02 -9.48 -30.59
CA ASP A 695 -25.00 -10.52 -30.50
C ASP A 695 -24.38 -10.64 -29.09
N GLY A 696 -24.87 -9.86 -28.12
CA GLY A 696 -24.40 -9.88 -26.73
C GLY A 696 -23.81 -8.54 -26.27
N PRO A 697 -23.12 -8.52 -25.12
CA PRO A 697 -22.55 -7.29 -24.57
C PRO A 697 -21.32 -6.84 -25.37
N LYS A 698 -21.26 -5.55 -25.72
CA LYS A 698 -20.09 -4.90 -26.33
C LYS A 698 -19.54 -3.83 -25.42
N LYS A 699 -18.23 -3.90 -25.16
CA LYS A 699 -17.50 -2.87 -24.41
C LYS A 699 -17.58 -1.54 -25.16
N MET A 700 -17.92 -0.47 -24.46
CA MET A 700 -17.90 0.87 -25.03
C MET A 700 -16.47 1.42 -25.05
N GLU A 701 -16.11 2.16 -26.11
CA GLU A 701 -14.78 2.76 -26.26
C GLU A 701 -14.50 3.96 -25.32
N ALA A 702 -15.51 4.42 -24.56
CA ALA A 702 -15.34 5.55 -23.64
C ALA A 702 -14.53 5.17 -22.38
N MET A 703 -13.67 6.11 -21.96
CA MET A 703 -12.55 5.96 -21.02
C MET A 703 -12.88 5.15 -19.74
N PRO A 704 -11.93 4.34 -19.23
CA PRO A 704 -12.10 3.67 -17.94
C PRO A 704 -12.39 4.71 -16.86
N PHE A 705 -13.34 4.43 -15.98
CA PHE A 705 -13.64 5.29 -14.85
C PHE A 705 -12.47 5.27 -13.87
N GLN A 706 -11.57 6.24 -14.01
CA GLN A 706 -10.41 6.39 -13.15
C GLN A 706 -10.86 6.96 -11.79
N GLY A 707 -10.82 6.14 -10.75
CA GLY A 707 -10.50 6.67 -9.42
C GLY A 707 -9.19 7.45 -9.55
N GLN A 708 -9.14 8.68 -9.05
CA GLN A 708 -8.13 9.67 -9.41
C GLN A 708 -6.66 9.19 -9.37
N ILE A 709 -5.89 9.79 -10.30
CA ILE A 709 -4.43 9.95 -10.46
C ILE A 709 -3.71 8.92 -11.34
N GLY A 710 -3.18 9.43 -12.47
CA GLY A 710 -1.95 8.95 -13.12
C GLY A 710 -2.14 8.14 -14.39
N GLN A 711 -2.14 8.80 -15.55
CA GLN A 711 -1.92 8.15 -16.84
C GLN A 711 -0.47 7.62 -16.92
N MET A 712 -0.31 6.32 -17.13
CA MET A 712 0.88 5.74 -17.74
C MET A 712 0.42 4.67 -18.74
N SER A 713 0.92 4.80 -19.97
CA SER A 713 0.76 3.84 -21.05
C SER A 713 1.41 2.51 -20.71
N VAL A 714 0.63 1.42 -20.78
CA VAL A 714 1.14 0.05 -20.71
C VAL A 714 1.80 -0.27 -22.06
N PRO A 715 3.05 -0.75 -22.11
CA PRO A 715 3.64 -1.25 -23.35
C PRO A 715 2.96 -2.56 -23.75
N GLU A 716 2.42 -2.61 -24.97
CA GLU A 716 1.70 -3.76 -25.56
C GLU A 716 2.60 -4.99 -25.84
N ASN A 717 3.86 -5.00 -25.40
CA ASN A 717 4.89 -5.91 -25.94
C ASN A 717 5.68 -6.69 -24.88
N SER A 718 5.01 -7.38 -23.96
CA SER A 718 5.66 -8.39 -23.09
C SER A 718 5.06 -9.79 -23.18
N PHE A 719 4.25 -10.07 -24.20
CA PHE A 719 3.72 -11.41 -24.43
C PHE A 719 3.83 -11.76 -25.91
N GLN A 720 4.99 -12.27 -26.32
CA GLN A 720 5.05 -13.23 -27.42
C GLN A 720 5.33 -14.63 -26.87
N PRO A 721 4.65 -15.66 -27.41
CA PRO A 721 4.80 -17.04 -26.99
C PRO A 721 6.22 -17.53 -27.31
N GLY A 722 6.83 -18.25 -26.37
CA GLY A 722 8.03 -19.02 -26.67
C GLY A 722 7.70 -20.04 -27.76
N ASP A 723 8.31 -19.84 -28.93
CA ASP A 723 8.31 -20.74 -30.07
C ASP A 723 8.68 -22.15 -29.59
N GLY A 724 7.77 -23.11 -29.82
CA GLY A 724 8.01 -24.52 -29.55
C GLY A 724 9.08 -25.06 -30.50
N ARG A 725 10.34 -25.09 -30.06
CA ARG A 725 11.41 -25.85 -30.73
C ARG A 725 12.37 -26.48 -29.72
N GLY A 726 12.32 -27.82 -29.69
CA GLY A 726 13.49 -28.70 -29.55
C GLY A 726 14.18 -28.75 -28.19
N LEU A 727 13.70 -29.62 -27.30
CA LEU A 727 14.58 -30.31 -26.34
C LEU A 727 14.60 -31.79 -26.71
N GLU A 728 15.59 -32.15 -27.52
CA GLU A 728 16.04 -33.54 -27.67
C GLU A 728 16.48 -34.05 -26.29
N VAL A 729 15.76 -35.03 -25.75
CA VAL A 729 16.20 -35.78 -24.58
C VAL A 729 16.95 -37.01 -25.08
N GLY A 730 18.27 -36.90 -25.11
CA GLY A 730 19.16 -38.05 -25.24
C GLY A 730 19.36 -38.73 -23.89
N GLY A 731 19.24 -40.07 -23.88
CA GLY A 731 20.11 -40.90 -23.06
C GLY A 731 19.53 -41.60 -21.82
N SER A 732 18.97 -42.78 -22.07
CA SER A 732 19.15 -44.04 -21.32
C SER A 732 18.79 -44.12 -19.82
N GLY A 733 17.80 -44.98 -19.53
CA GLY A 733 17.61 -45.61 -18.23
C GLY A 733 16.46 -46.62 -18.28
N ARG A 734 16.79 -47.90 -18.50
CA ARG A 734 15.87 -49.04 -18.44
C ARG A 734 15.23 -49.13 -17.05
N GLU A 735 13.92 -49.40 -16.97
CA GLU A 735 13.39 -50.70 -16.57
C GLU A 735 11.87 -50.72 -16.35
N LYS A 736 11.26 -51.79 -16.88
CA LYS A 736 10.08 -52.56 -16.41
C LYS A 736 8.67 -52.04 -16.73
N GLU A 737 8.16 -52.58 -17.83
CA GLU A 737 6.74 -52.92 -18.05
C GLU A 737 6.21 -53.91 -16.99
N MET A 738 4.93 -53.77 -16.63
CA MET A 738 3.96 -54.88 -16.47
C MET A 738 2.51 -54.33 -16.51
N PRO A 739 1.48 -55.14 -16.84
CA PRO A 739 0.48 -54.76 -17.84
C PRO A 739 -1.00 -54.76 -17.38
N MET A 740 -1.85 -54.22 -18.27
CA MET A 740 -3.27 -54.49 -18.55
C MET A 740 -4.35 -54.43 -17.45
N GLY A 741 -5.39 -53.64 -17.76
CA GLY A 741 -6.71 -53.67 -17.11
C GLY A 741 -7.80 -53.04 -18.00
N GLN A 742 -8.28 -53.85 -18.95
CA GLN A 742 -9.48 -53.79 -19.81
C GLN A 742 -10.53 -52.65 -19.66
N SER A 743 -10.91 -52.11 -20.82
CA SER A 743 -12.15 -51.36 -21.14
C SER A 743 -13.42 -52.24 -21.02
N PRO A 744 -14.66 -51.70 -21.12
CA PRO A 744 -15.24 -51.47 -22.46
C PRO A 744 -16.27 -50.32 -22.64
N GLY A 745 -16.29 -49.79 -23.87
CA GLY A 745 -17.48 -49.43 -24.65
C GLY A 745 -18.05 -48.01 -24.42
N MET A 746 -18.18 -47.12 -25.39
CA MET A 746 -18.85 -47.27 -26.70
C MET A 746 -18.61 -46.00 -27.56
N SER A 747 -18.67 -46.20 -28.87
CA SER A 747 -18.20 -45.35 -29.98
C SER A 747 -19.09 -44.14 -30.34
N PRO A 748 -18.58 -43.23 -31.20
CA PRO A 748 -19.35 -42.84 -32.40
C PRO A 748 -18.55 -43.06 -33.71
N PRO A 749 -19.24 -43.10 -34.88
CA PRO A 749 -18.72 -43.63 -36.16
C PRO A 749 -18.31 -42.48 -37.14
N PRO A 750 -17.88 -42.72 -38.41
CA PRO A 750 -16.57 -42.23 -38.87
C PRO A 750 -16.59 -41.36 -40.15
N GLY A 751 -15.41 -40.80 -40.48
CA GLY A 751 -14.99 -40.47 -41.84
C GLY A 751 -15.24 -39.01 -42.28
N ALA A 752 -14.38 -38.37 -43.09
CA ALA A 752 -13.15 -38.83 -43.71
C ALA A 752 -12.40 -37.63 -44.34
N LEU A 753 -11.08 -37.82 -44.52
CA LEU A 753 -10.21 -37.26 -45.57
C LEU A 753 -9.64 -35.83 -45.38
N GLY A 754 -8.30 -35.80 -45.18
CA GLY A 754 -7.44 -34.66 -45.57
C GLY A 754 -7.31 -34.55 -47.11
N PRO A 755 -6.30 -33.85 -47.68
CA PRO A 755 -4.91 -33.80 -47.21
C PRO A 755 -4.19 -32.42 -47.27
N SER A 756 -3.06 -32.35 -46.55
CA SER A 756 -1.76 -31.74 -46.89
C SER A 756 -1.65 -30.36 -47.57
N PHE A 757 -0.93 -29.41 -46.94
CA PHE A 757 0.46 -29.03 -47.28
C PHE A 757 0.85 -27.67 -46.65
N PHE A 758 2.08 -27.64 -46.14
CA PHE A 758 2.90 -26.54 -45.56
C PHE A 758 2.63 -26.06 -44.14
#